data_AF-A0A455ZHY5-F1
#
_entry.id   AF-A0A455ZHY5-F1
#
_cell.length_a   1.000
_cell.length_b   1.000
_cell.length_c   1.000
_cell.angle_alpha   90.00
_cell.angle_beta   90.00
_cell.angle_gamma   90.00
#
_symmetry.space_group_name_H-M   'P 1'
#
loop_
_entity.id
_entity.type
_entity.pdbx_description
1 polymer ?
#
loop_
_entity_poly.entity_id
_entity_poly.type
_entity_poly.pdbx_seq_one_letter_code
_entity_poly.pdbx_strand_id
1 'polypeptide(L)'
;MIQLFPHNKKAYENAKFILETENRVCIVHPTGTGKSLIIAKFIIENPKARCLFLSPNVFIFKEIKKHIQGNISNVDFQTYQYFLLNDIKLFIDYDYIFLDEFHRVGAPEWNKQIEDLLFFNPKAKIVGTTATHIRYLDDERNMAEELFRGNIASYMDLGTSIEKGIHKKPIYVSALYNIRAIIDDTQHKLQRNNRTKELERLKSRRIIWEESSGIDYIINKYLTPERKKVLIFCKSVEHISYVEEVVKPVLLKFYNGEVTFHTVHSALGTSKTSKIFTAFEYGKVPQIMFVVDMFNEGIHVKGIDTIMMFRDTISPIIYFQQIGRCFSVGQAQNPLIFDFVNNFNIKSSVYSITQNFYNDFEEHNDNHYFKKRNLIIDFYDESMDFQGFIKGFSYTKTWEEFYEEVKVFITEHGRLPDVKEISWISTLRHAYKNDKLSEEEIRLLKQLDQNFFEQKVAWDKWDQAFYRFKIFYEANRRIPTGVEMPWVNAQRKLYNREGLSGERIQLIENIVPDFFEGLKLTWEESYGLFVDFINKNSRIPTRVEMPWVNAQKTFYRDNKLSEEQVRLIEDVVPNFFKVKQRLNWEDYHKLFADFIIKNNRLPSKTELPWVNLQRNLYKAGSLPNKKIKLIEELVPDFFVHESITWYKQYDKLEFFYQKTNRLPRRNEMKWLSLQIQNYKEGKLSKEKIKMLESMDADIFIHSTLNAQWEEIYTKLKIFKEKYNRLPNRSESTWLNNQRTLFRKGRLSAEQIELLTNLDSTFTETLTFEDTWMNNYGKLMQFVNENGKLPSSKEYKWLKLLRRNYAQNKLAEDKIQLLLKVDPNFFERLDRNWHNKLSDFQNFYSTYQRYPRVGIKEEYPIYRWQRVQVRTFKAGKLSEYKIQLLKEVDINFFEPQK
;
A
#
# COMPACT_ATOMS: atom_id res chain seq x y z
N MET A 1 -9.62 25.79 -30.95
CA MET A 1 -10.09 25.29 -29.63
C MET A 1 -9.05 24.33 -29.06
N ILE A 2 -8.69 24.46 -27.79
CA ILE A 2 -7.86 23.44 -27.11
C ILE A 2 -8.67 22.14 -27.01
N GLN A 3 -8.12 21.03 -27.50
CA GLN A 3 -8.65 19.70 -27.28
C GLN A 3 -8.01 19.09 -26.04
N LEU A 4 -8.81 18.80 -25.01
CA LEU A 4 -8.34 18.13 -23.81
C LEU A 4 -8.23 16.62 -24.04
N PHE A 5 -7.23 15.99 -23.40
CA PHE A 5 -7.18 14.53 -23.28
C PHE A 5 -8.41 14.01 -22.50
N PRO A 6 -8.85 12.75 -22.71
CA PRO A 6 -10.05 12.22 -22.06
C PRO A 6 -10.08 12.36 -20.53
N HIS A 7 -8.95 12.11 -19.86
CA HIS A 7 -8.83 12.27 -18.41
C HIS A 7 -8.88 13.74 -17.97
N ASN A 8 -8.26 14.64 -18.73
CA ASN A 8 -8.30 16.08 -18.48
C ASN A 8 -9.70 16.65 -18.72
N LYS A 9 -10.42 16.16 -19.75
CA LYS A 9 -11.81 16.54 -20.01
C LYS A 9 -12.71 16.16 -18.83
N LYS A 10 -12.58 14.94 -18.32
CA LYS A 10 -13.32 14.48 -17.14
C LYS A 10 -13.00 15.32 -15.89
N ALA A 11 -11.72 15.61 -15.66
CA ALA A 11 -11.31 16.45 -14.53
C ALA A 11 -11.85 17.89 -14.66
N TYR A 12 -11.84 18.44 -15.87
CA TYR A 12 -12.41 19.75 -16.18
C TYR A 12 -13.92 19.82 -15.91
N GLU A 13 -14.69 18.83 -16.40
CA GLU A 13 -16.14 18.75 -16.21
C GLU A 13 -16.50 18.61 -14.73
N ASN A 14 -15.79 17.75 -13.99
CA ASN A 14 -15.96 17.62 -12.54
C ASN A 14 -15.64 18.93 -11.81
N ALA A 15 -14.58 19.62 -12.21
CA ALA A 15 -14.20 20.89 -11.61
C ALA A 15 -15.27 21.98 -11.86
N LYS A 16 -15.86 22.05 -13.06
CA LYS A 16 -16.99 22.95 -13.33
C LYS A 16 -18.19 22.66 -12.42
N PHE A 17 -18.55 21.39 -12.28
CA PHE A 17 -19.67 20.98 -11.43
C PHE A 17 -19.47 21.36 -9.96
N ILE A 18 -18.26 21.13 -9.42
CA ILE A 18 -17.94 21.58 -8.05
C ILE A 18 -18.03 23.10 -7.94
N LEU A 19 -17.52 23.83 -8.95
CA LEU A 19 -17.56 25.30 -9.01
C LEU A 19 -18.96 25.91 -9.18
N GLU A 20 -20.03 25.10 -9.27
CA GLU A 20 -21.43 25.56 -9.22
C GLU A 20 -21.91 25.75 -7.77
N THR A 21 -21.36 24.99 -6.82
CA THR A 21 -21.77 25.00 -5.41
C THR A 21 -20.68 25.52 -4.47
N GLU A 22 -19.43 25.30 -4.84
CA GLU A 22 -18.24 25.72 -4.10
C GLU A 22 -17.45 26.75 -4.91
N ASN A 23 -16.63 27.58 -4.26
CA ASN A 23 -15.75 28.53 -4.95
C ASN A 23 -14.30 28.05 -5.07
N ARG A 24 -13.96 26.86 -4.54
CA ARG A 24 -12.60 26.32 -4.55
C ARG A 24 -12.60 24.87 -4.99
N VAL A 25 -11.72 24.53 -5.92
CA VAL A 25 -11.52 23.18 -6.41
C VAL A 25 -10.07 22.92 -6.78
N CYS A 26 -9.58 21.71 -6.55
CA CYS A 26 -8.25 21.30 -7.00
C CYS A 26 -8.25 20.00 -7.79
N ILE A 27 -7.19 19.83 -8.58
CA ILE A 27 -6.93 18.66 -9.41
C ILE A 27 -5.52 18.16 -9.08
N VAL A 28 -5.44 16.89 -8.69
CA VAL A 28 -4.19 16.24 -8.27
C VAL A 28 -3.88 15.13 -9.26
N HIS A 29 -3.03 15.40 -10.24
CA HIS A 29 -2.61 14.44 -11.28
C HIS A 29 -1.09 14.41 -11.40
N PRO A 30 -0.43 13.30 -11.77
CA PRO A 30 1.01 13.27 -11.90
C PRO A 30 1.51 14.24 -12.98
N THR A 31 2.79 14.61 -12.91
CA THR A 31 3.50 15.33 -13.98
C THR A 31 3.39 14.55 -15.31
N GLY A 32 3.40 15.26 -16.45
CA GLY A 32 3.24 14.64 -17.77
C GLY A 32 1.82 14.42 -18.28
N THR A 33 0.79 14.52 -17.41
CA THR A 33 -0.64 14.32 -17.78
C THR A 33 -1.29 15.49 -18.51
N GLY A 34 -0.61 16.63 -18.57
CA GLY A 34 -1.15 17.85 -19.20
C GLY A 34 -2.08 18.68 -18.31
N LYS A 35 -1.88 18.69 -16.98
CA LYS A 35 -2.67 19.49 -16.02
C LYS A 35 -2.88 20.95 -16.43
N SER A 36 -1.83 21.59 -16.93
CA SER A 36 -1.83 23.00 -17.37
C SER A 36 -2.84 23.27 -18.49
N LEU A 37 -3.19 22.26 -19.30
CA LEU A 37 -4.22 22.38 -20.33
C LEU A 37 -5.62 22.59 -19.75
N ILE A 38 -5.87 22.09 -18.53
CA ILE A 38 -7.15 22.26 -17.83
C ILE A 38 -7.34 23.74 -17.46
N ILE A 39 -6.30 24.37 -16.89
CA ILE A 39 -6.29 25.81 -16.59
C ILE A 39 -6.48 26.61 -17.88
N ALA A 40 -5.70 26.31 -18.93
CA ALA A 40 -5.84 26.98 -20.21
C ALA A 40 -7.27 26.87 -20.78
N LYS A 41 -7.94 25.73 -20.59
CA LYS A 41 -9.33 25.53 -20.98
C LYS A 41 -10.30 26.41 -20.18
N PHE A 42 -10.13 26.55 -18.87
CA PHE A 42 -10.91 27.48 -18.05
C PHE A 42 -10.78 28.93 -18.55
N ILE A 43 -9.56 29.38 -18.84
CA ILE A 43 -9.31 30.74 -19.36
C ILE A 43 -9.99 30.95 -20.72
N ILE A 44 -9.96 29.95 -21.61
CA ILE A 44 -10.57 30.07 -22.94
C ILE A 44 -12.10 30.10 -22.88
N GLU A 45 -12.72 29.30 -22.01
CA GLU A 45 -14.18 29.27 -21.89
C GLU A 45 -14.75 30.47 -21.12
N ASN A 46 -13.90 31.25 -20.45
CA ASN A 46 -14.31 32.45 -19.70
C ASN A 46 -13.55 33.69 -20.23
N PRO A 47 -13.72 34.08 -21.50
CA PRO A 47 -12.89 35.13 -22.14
C PRO A 47 -13.08 36.52 -21.52
N LYS A 48 -14.19 36.77 -20.83
CA LYS A 48 -14.50 38.06 -20.17
C LYS A 48 -14.05 38.12 -18.71
N ALA A 49 -13.65 36.99 -18.13
CA ALA A 49 -13.32 36.90 -16.72
C ALA A 49 -11.90 37.44 -16.48
N ARG A 50 -11.73 38.26 -15.44
CA ARG A 50 -10.41 38.68 -14.99
C ARG A 50 -9.76 37.56 -14.20
N CYS A 51 -8.60 37.11 -14.66
CA CYS A 51 -7.95 35.92 -14.14
C CYS A 51 -6.59 36.26 -13.54
N LEU A 52 -6.27 35.71 -12.37
CA LEU A 52 -4.92 35.68 -11.82
C LEU A 52 -4.34 34.27 -11.99
N PHE A 53 -3.17 34.14 -12.60
CA PHE A 53 -2.44 32.87 -12.72
C PHE A 53 -1.15 32.93 -11.91
N LEU A 54 -1.08 32.13 -10.84
CA LEU A 54 0.08 31.98 -9.98
C LEU A 54 0.83 30.68 -10.29
N SER A 55 2.15 30.80 -10.42
CA SER A 55 3.05 29.67 -10.66
C SER A 55 4.39 29.90 -9.96
N PRO A 56 5.17 28.85 -9.66
CA PRO A 56 6.51 29.01 -9.13
C PRO A 56 7.48 29.67 -10.11
N ASN A 57 7.26 29.50 -11.42
CA ASN A 57 8.22 29.92 -12.43
C ASN A 57 7.54 30.51 -13.68
N VAL A 58 8.21 31.50 -14.27
CA VAL A 58 7.83 32.19 -15.52
C VAL A 58 7.81 31.29 -16.76
N PHE A 59 8.54 30.16 -16.76
CA PHE A 59 8.55 29.23 -17.90
C PHE A 59 7.15 28.66 -18.22
N ILE A 60 6.36 28.36 -17.18
CA ILE A 60 4.99 27.84 -17.33
C ILE A 60 4.07 28.88 -18.00
N PHE A 61 4.32 30.18 -17.80
CA PHE A 61 3.55 31.24 -18.47
C PHE A 61 3.66 31.15 -19.98
N LYS A 62 4.87 30.87 -20.50
CA LYS A 62 5.07 30.72 -21.95
C LYS A 62 4.26 29.55 -22.50
N GLU A 63 4.15 28.46 -21.74
CA GLU A 63 3.36 27.29 -22.14
C GLU A 63 1.86 27.59 -22.17
N ILE A 64 1.31 28.17 -21.10
CA ILE A 64 -0.11 28.56 -21.06
C ILE A 64 -0.43 29.59 -22.16
N LYS A 65 0.42 30.61 -22.34
CA LYS A 65 0.24 31.66 -23.37
C LYS A 65 0.18 31.10 -24.78
N LYS A 66 0.93 30.02 -25.09
CA LYS A 66 0.83 29.32 -26.39
C LYS A 66 -0.57 28.78 -26.67
N HIS A 67 -1.31 28.42 -25.62
CA HIS A 67 -2.60 27.75 -25.72
C HIS A 67 -3.80 28.71 -25.72
N ILE A 68 -3.70 29.88 -25.07
CA ILE A 68 -4.81 30.83 -24.86
C ILE A 68 -4.87 31.99 -25.89
N GLN A 69 -4.27 31.82 -27.07
CA GLN A 69 -4.14 32.87 -28.12
C GLN A 69 -5.43 33.70 -28.28
N GLY A 70 -5.38 34.98 -27.87
CA GLY A 70 -6.51 35.93 -27.92
C GLY A 70 -7.06 36.41 -26.57
N ASN A 71 -6.97 35.61 -25.50
CA ASN A 71 -7.48 35.97 -24.16
C ASN A 71 -6.38 36.44 -23.18
N ILE A 72 -5.19 36.77 -23.69
CA ILE A 72 -4.01 37.07 -22.84
C ILE A 72 -4.21 38.36 -22.03
N SER A 73 -4.97 39.32 -22.53
CA SER A 73 -5.17 40.63 -21.88
C SER A 73 -5.92 40.56 -20.56
N ASN A 74 -6.70 39.49 -20.33
CA ASN A 74 -7.54 39.35 -19.14
C ASN A 74 -6.91 38.42 -18.09
N VAL A 75 -5.62 38.07 -18.26
CA VAL A 75 -4.90 37.15 -17.38
C VAL A 75 -3.63 37.81 -16.86
N ASP A 76 -3.59 38.03 -15.55
CA ASP A 76 -2.40 38.50 -14.84
C ASP A 76 -1.53 37.27 -14.50
N PHE A 77 -0.38 37.16 -15.16
CA PHE A 77 0.59 36.08 -14.91
C PHE A 77 1.62 36.53 -13.89
N GLN A 78 1.62 35.92 -12.70
CA GLN A 78 2.51 36.30 -11.62
C GLN A 78 3.20 35.09 -10.99
N THR A 79 4.46 35.25 -10.59
CA THR A 79 5.13 34.20 -9.83
C THR A 79 4.71 34.28 -8.37
N TYR A 80 4.73 33.16 -7.66
CA TYR A 80 4.49 33.19 -6.20
C TYR A 80 5.46 34.16 -5.50
N GLN A 81 6.72 34.22 -5.93
CA GLN A 81 7.70 35.16 -5.37
C GLN A 81 7.31 36.63 -5.61
N TYR A 82 6.88 36.99 -6.82
CA TYR A 82 6.46 38.36 -7.11
C TYR A 82 5.19 38.71 -6.32
N PHE A 83 4.22 37.81 -6.28
CA PHE A 83 3.02 37.95 -5.47
C PHE A 83 3.38 38.22 -3.99
N LEU A 84 4.33 37.46 -3.44
CA LEU A 84 4.81 37.60 -2.06
C LEU A 84 5.45 38.94 -1.74
N LEU A 85 6.19 39.52 -2.69
CA LEU A 85 6.94 40.76 -2.47
C LEU A 85 6.11 42.03 -2.66
N ASN A 86 4.86 41.92 -3.11
CA ASN A 86 4.02 43.05 -3.45
C ASN A 86 2.81 43.17 -2.52
N ASP A 87 2.24 44.37 -2.43
CA ASP A 87 1.04 44.62 -1.64
C ASP A 87 -0.16 43.86 -2.22
N ILE A 88 -0.89 43.15 -1.35
CA ILE A 88 -2.10 42.38 -1.70
C ILE A 88 -3.17 43.24 -2.40
N LYS A 89 -3.18 44.55 -2.14
CA LYS A 89 -4.09 45.51 -2.80
C LYS A 89 -3.92 45.57 -4.32
N LEU A 90 -2.78 45.13 -4.86
CA LEU A 90 -2.58 45.01 -6.30
C LEU A 90 -3.34 43.82 -6.91
N PHE A 91 -3.80 42.88 -6.08
CA PHE A 91 -4.39 41.62 -6.49
C PHE A 91 -5.86 41.50 -6.09
N ILE A 92 -6.69 42.47 -6.50
CA ILE A 92 -8.13 42.53 -6.19
C ILE A 92 -8.98 42.45 -7.46
N ASP A 93 -10.27 42.15 -7.28
CA ASP A 93 -11.31 42.08 -8.33
C ASP A 93 -11.06 41.02 -9.40
N TYR A 94 -10.57 39.84 -9.01
CA TYR A 94 -10.47 38.67 -9.89
C TYR A 94 -11.73 37.80 -9.86
N ASP A 95 -12.14 37.31 -11.03
CA ASP A 95 -13.20 36.31 -11.18
C ASP A 95 -12.65 34.89 -11.02
N TYR A 96 -11.41 34.66 -11.45
CA TYR A 96 -10.72 33.38 -11.32
C TYR A 96 -9.30 33.54 -10.78
N ILE A 97 -8.92 32.64 -9.88
CA ILE A 97 -7.55 32.51 -9.37
C ILE A 97 -7.07 31.09 -9.65
N PHE A 98 -6.00 30.97 -10.42
CA PHE A 98 -5.39 29.71 -10.79
C PHE A 98 -4.08 29.52 -10.03
N LEU A 99 -3.97 28.40 -9.30
CA LEU A 99 -2.80 28.06 -8.50
C LEU A 99 -2.11 26.82 -9.07
N ASP A 100 -1.03 27.00 -9.82
CA ASP A 100 -0.23 25.87 -10.28
C ASP A 100 0.80 25.45 -9.23
N GLU A 101 1.03 24.15 -9.11
CA GLU A 101 1.83 23.53 -8.05
C GLU A 101 1.53 24.06 -6.64
N PHE A 102 0.23 24.10 -6.30
CA PHE A 102 -0.26 24.69 -5.05
C PHE A 102 0.29 24.04 -3.76
N HIS A 103 0.93 22.86 -3.80
CA HIS A 103 1.62 22.31 -2.63
C HIS A 103 2.74 23.21 -2.09
N ARG A 104 3.28 24.10 -2.94
CA ARG A 104 4.31 25.06 -2.56
C ARG A 104 3.78 26.16 -1.64
N VAL A 105 2.47 26.40 -1.70
CA VAL A 105 1.77 27.47 -0.97
C VAL A 105 1.65 27.22 0.54
N GLY A 106 1.91 26.01 1.01
CA GLY A 106 1.71 25.65 2.43
C GLY A 106 2.66 26.24 3.46
N ALA A 107 3.74 26.94 3.05
CA ALA A 107 4.64 27.56 4.03
C ALA A 107 3.87 28.62 4.86
N PRO A 108 4.17 28.80 6.17
CA PRO A 108 3.40 29.70 7.04
C PRO A 108 3.21 31.12 6.48
N GLU A 109 4.27 31.68 5.89
CA GLU A 109 4.27 32.99 5.25
C GLU A 109 3.46 33.03 3.94
N TRP A 110 3.45 31.91 3.20
CA TRP A 110 2.74 31.77 1.92
C TRP A 110 1.24 31.58 2.13
N ASN A 111 0.85 30.83 3.16
CA ASN A 111 -0.55 30.63 3.52
C ASN A 111 -1.22 31.95 3.91
N LYS A 112 -0.54 32.80 4.69
CA LYS A 112 -1.12 34.08 5.14
C LYS A 112 -1.51 34.99 3.98
N GLN A 113 -0.61 35.24 3.03
CA GLN A 113 -0.95 36.08 1.88
C GLN A 113 -1.99 35.46 0.96
N ILE A 114 -2.01 34.13 0.84
CA ILE A 114 -3.05 33.48 0.05
C ILE A 114 -4.40 33.59 0.76
N GLU A 115 -4.46 33.47 2.08
CA GLU A 115 -5.66 33.80 2.86
C GLU A 115 -6.09 35.25 2.67
N ASP A 116 -5.15 36.19 2.64
CA ASP A 116 -5.45 37.60 2.35
C ASP A 116 -6.01 37.75 0.92
N LEU A 117 -5.39 37.12 -0.09
CA LEU A 117 -5.89 37.11 -1.48
C LEU A 117 -7.32 36.56 -1.55
N LEU A 118 -7.60 35.49 -0.82
CA LEU A 118 -8.92 34.88 -0.71
C LEU A 118 -9.94 35.82 -0.05
N PHE A 119 -9.50 36.55 0.98
CA PHE A 119 -10.31 37.51 1.70
C PHE A 119 -10.68 38.72 0.84
N PHE A 120 -9.72 39.25 0.07
CA PHE A 120 -9.94 40.39 -0.83
C PHE A 120 -10.64 40.01 -2.15
N ASN A 121 -10.73 38.72 -2.48
CA ASN A 121 -11.43 38.22 -3.68
C ASN A 121 -12.51 37.17 -3.31
N PRO A 122 -13.53 37.53 -2.51
CA PRO A 122 -14.45 36.54 -1.93
C PRO A 122 -15.32 35.81 -2.95
N LYS A 123 -15.54 36.41 -4.13
CA LYS A 123 -16.35 35.86 -5.23
C LYS A 123 -15.52 35.07 -6.26
N ALA A 124 -14.18 35.12 -6.16
CA ALA A 124 -13.32 34.46 -7.14
C ALA A 124 -13.47 32.94 -7.08
N LYS A 125 -13.49 32.31 -8.25
CA LYS A 125 -13.41 30.85 -8.40
C LYS A 125 -11.95 30.41 -8.44
N ILE A 126 -11.61 29.44 -7.62
CA ILE A 126 -10.22 29.09 -7.35
C ILE A 126 -9.96 27.68 -7.82
N VAL A 127 -8.97 27.55 -8.71
CA VAL A 127 -8.65 26.29 -9.36
C VAL A 127 -7.18 25.98 -9.15
N GLY A 128 -6.89 24.95 -8.37
CA GLY A 128 -5.54 24.47 -8.12
C GLY A 128 -5.16 23.25 -8.96
N THR A 129 -3.94 23.21 -9.48
CA THR A 129 -3.35 22.00 -10.06
C THR A 129 -2.07 21.61 -9.35
N THR A 130 -1.87 20.32 -9.09
CA THR A 130 -0.58 19.82 -8.58
C THR A 130 -0.34 18.35 -8.87
N ALA A 131 0.93 17.93 -8.79
CA ALA A 131 1.32 16.51 -8.76
C ALA A 131 1.12 15.84 -7.39
N THR A 132 1.27 16.59 -6.30
CA THR A 132 1.21 16.05 -4.93
C THR A 132 0.49 17.07 -4.06
N HIS A 133 -0.47 16.65 -3.24
CA HIS A 133 -1.22 17.54 -2.35
C HIS A 133 -0.66 17.56 -0.92
N ILE A 134 0.21 16.60 -0.58
CA ILE A 134 0.90 16.50 0.72
C ILE A 134 2.20 17.30 0.68
N ARG A 135 2.53 17.97 1.79
CA ARG A 135 3.80 18.68 2.00
C ARG A 135 4.60 18.01 3.12
N TYR A 136 5.62 17.21 2.77
CA TYR A 136 6.40 16.42 3.74
C TYR A 136 7.40 17.24 4.58
N LEU A 137 7.74 18.47 4.18
CA LEU A 137 8.68 19.33 4.93
C LEU A 137 8.03 19.96 6.18
N ASP A 138 6.70 19.95 6.26
CA ASP A 138 5.91 20.61 7.31
C ASP A 138 4.89 19.61 7.89
N ASP A 139 5.32 18.56 8.58
CA ASP A 139 4.45 17.56 9.24
C ASP A 139 3.40 16.87 8.33
N GLU A 140 3.74 16.66 7.05
CA GLU A 140 2.87 15.98 6.06
C GLU A 140 1.49 16.66 5.85
N ARG A 141 1.43 17.99 5.98
CA ARG A 141 0.20 18.76 5.79
C ARG A 141 -0.48 18.53 4.43
N ASN A 142 -1.81 18.48 4.45
CA ASN A 142 -2.64 18.25 3.28
C ASN A 142 -3.18 19.58 2.71
N MET A 143 -2.53 20.06 1.66
CA MET A 143 -2.87 21.35 1.05
C MET A 143 -4.20 21.34 0.30
N ALA A 144 -4.70 20.18 -0.13
CA ALA A 144 -6.04 20.08 -0.73
C ALA A 144 -7.13 20.28 0.33
N GLU A 145 -6.92 19.77 1.54
CA GLU A 145 -7.84 19.98 2.67
C GLU A 145 -7.80 21.44 3.14
N GLU A 146 -6.61 22.00 3.34
CA GLU A 146 -6.45 23.35 3.88
C GLU A 146 -6.90 24.45 2.91
N LEU A 147 -6.41 24.46 1.66
CA LEU A 147 -6.68 25.55 0.72
C LEU A 147 -8.02 25.39 0.01
N PHE A 148 -8.37 24.14 -0.33
CA PHE A 148 -9.53 23.80 -1.15
C PHE A 148 -10.66 23.12 -0.39
N ARG A 149 -10.58 23.02 0.95
CA ARG A 149 -11.61 22.40 1.81
C ARG A 149 -11.93 20.96 1.42
N GLY A 150 -10.93 20.24 0.89
CA GLY A 150 -11.07 18.87 0.41
C GLY A 150 -11.78 18.72 -0.95
N ASN A 151 -12.09 19.81 -1.65
CA ASN A 151 -12.76 19.80 -2.95
C ASN A 151 -11.81 19.35 -4.07
N ILE A 152 -11.60 18.03 -4.17
CA ILE A 152 -10.77 17.41 -5.22
C ILE A 152 -11.66 16.97 -6.39
N ALA A 153 -11.61 17.69 -7.52
CA ALA A 153 -12.36 17.33 -8.73
C ALA A 153 -11.88 16.03 -9.37
N SER A 154 -10.57 15.78 -9.28
CA SER A 154 -9.97 14.56 -9.80
C SER A 154 -8.64 14.29 -9.10
N TYR A 155 -8.51 13.06 -8.62
CA TYR A 155 -7.27 12.51 -8.08
C TYR A 155 -6.76 11.39 -8.98
N MET A 156 -5.48 11.43 -9.30
CA MET A 156 -4.76 10.39 -10.02
C MET A 156 -3.30 10.44 -9.58
N ASP A 157 -2.74 9.29 -9.21
CA ASP A 157 -1.31 9.15 -8.99
C ASP A 157 -0.60 8.60 -10.25
N LEU A 158 0.73 8.55 -10.20
CA LEU A 158 1.53 8.07 -11.33
C LEU A 158 1.27 6.59 -11.64
N GLY A 159 1.07 5.74 -10.63
CA GLY A 159 0.70 4.33 -10.84
C GLY A 159 -0.62 4.16 -11.60
N THR A 160 -1.69 4.80 -11.13
CA THR A 160 -3.00 4.82 -11.77
C THR A 160 -2.94 5.36 -13.20
N SER A 161 -2.10 6.37 -13.45
CA SER A 161 -1.94 6.94 -14.79
C SER A 161 -1.32 5.95 -15.78
N ILE A 162 -0.38 5.11 -15.31
CA ILE A 162 0.24 4.05 -16.10
C ILE A 162 -0.76 2.91 -16.34
N GLU A 163 -1.47 2.48 -15.31
CA GLU A 163 -2.51 1.44 -15.42
C GLU A 163 -3.62 1.80 -16.40
N LYS A 164 -4.04 3.07 -16.41
CA LYS A 164 -5.05 3.60 -17.35
C LYS A 164 -4.49 3.83 -18.75
N GLY A 165 -3.21 3.56 -19.00
CA GLY A 165 -2.55 3.77 -20.28
C GLY A 165 -2.41 5.25 -20.67
N ILE A 166 -2.57 6.17 -19.72
CA ILE A 166 -2.33 7.61 -19.93
C ILE A 166 -0.83 7.85 -20.09
N HIS A 167 -0.03 7.22 -19.23
CA HIS A 167 1.41 7.13 -19.35
C HIS A 167 1.82 5.73 -19.80
N LYS A 168 2.92 5.66 -20.56
CA LYS A 168 3.54 4.37 -20.87
C LYS A 168 4.27 3.83 -19.65
N LYS A 169 4.25 2.51 -19.52
CA LYS A 169 4.99 1.76 -18.50
C LYS A 169 6.49 2.07 -18.57
N PRO A 170 7.14 2.52 -17.49
CA PRO A 170 8.57 2.85 -17.52
C PRO A 170 9.46 1.59 -17.43
N ILE A 171 10.66 1.71 -17.99
CA ILE A 171 11.79 0.81 -17.79
C ILE A 171 12.69 1.47 -16.74
N TYR A 172 12.90 0.79 -15.61
CA TYR A 172 13.69 1.29 -14.50
C TYR A 172 14.92 0.41 -14.29
N VAL A 173 16.10 1.03 -14.34
CA VAL A 173 17.39 0.35 -14.20
C VAL A 173 18.11 0.92 -12.99
N SER A 174 18.16 0.15 -11.90
CA SER A 174 18.97 0.48 -10.72
C SER A 174 20.39 -0.04 -10.90
N ALA A 175 21.38 0.83 -10.70
CA ALA A 175 22.80 0.55 -10.82
C ALA A 175 23.60 1.43 -9.87
N LEU A 176 24.92 1.22 -9.78
CA LEU A 176 25.82 2.06 -8.98
C LEU A 176 26.89 2.67 -9.88
N TYR A 177 26.99 4.00 -9.93
CA TYR A 177 28.05 4.66 -10.70
C TYR A 177 29.42 4.53 -10.04
N ASN A 178 29.45 4.45 -8.72
CA ASN A 178 30.66 4.51 -7.90
C ASN A 178 31.22 3.12 -7.54
N ILE A 179 30.92 2.08 -8.33
CA ILE A 179 31.40 0.70 -8.09
C ILE A 179 32.92 0.67 -7.88
N ARG A 180 33.68 1.39 -8.71
CA ARG A 180 35.14 1.45 -8.60
C ARG A 180 35.59 2.02 -7.25
N ALA A 181 35.03 3.16 -6.84
CA ALA A 181 35.35 3.79 -5.56
C ALA A 181 34.99 2.89 -4.37
N ILE A 182 33.86 2.17 -4.44
CA ILE A 182 33.45 1.21 -3.40
C ILE A 182 34.44 0.03 -3.33
N ILE A 183 34.87 -0.50 -4.48
CA ILE A 183 35.87 -1.57 -4.54
C ILE A 183 37.20 -1.10 -3.94
N ASP A 184 37.67 0.08 -4.32
CA ASP A 184 38.95 0.61 -3.86
C ASP A 184 38.93 0.87 -2.33
N ASP A 185 37.86 1.47 -1.79
CA ASP A 185 37.67 1.63 -0.34
C ASP A 185 37.65 0.27 0.39
N THR A 186 36.89 -0.70 -0.15
CA THR A 186 36.84 -2.06 0.41
C THR A 186 38.22 -2.71 0.38
N GLN A 187 38.98 -2.53 -0.70
CA GLN A 187 40.33 -3.05 -0.86
C GLN A 187 41.27 -2.47 0.20
N HIS A 188 41.25 -1.16 0.41
CA HIS A 188 42.04 -0.48 1.44
C HIS A 188 41.70 -1.01 2.84
N LYS A 189 40.41 -1.18 3.16
CA LYS A 189 39.95 -1.75 4.45
C LYS A 189 40.43 -3.18 4.67
N LEU A 190 40.38 -4.02 3.64
CA LEU A 190 40.84 -5.41 3.72
C LEU A 190 42.35 -5.49 3.90
N GLN A 191 43.11 -4.63 3.22
CA GLN A 191 44.56 -4.53 3.38
C GLN A 191 44.94 -4.07 4.78
N ARG A 192 44.31 -3.02 5.29
CA ARG A 192 44.55 -2.51 6.67
C ARG A 192 44.29 -3.57 7.73
N ASN A 193 43.30 -4.43 7.53
CA ASN A 193 42.91 -5.48 8.47
C ASN A 193 43.59 -6.85 8.23
N ASN A 194 44.63 -6.92 7.38
CA ASN A 194 45.35 -8.15 7.02
C ASN A 194 44.44 -9.32 6.56
N ARG A 195 43.33 -9.01 5.88
CA ARG A 195 42.35 -9.99 5.39
C ARG A 195 42.71 -10.49 3.99
N THR A 196 43.82 -11.22 3.89
CA THR A 196 44.41 -11.67 2.62
C THR A 196 43.47 -12.53 1.77
N LYS A 197 42.69 -13.43 2.38
CA LYS A 197 41.76 -14.31 1.66
C LYS A 197 40.59 -13.55 1.04
N GLU A 198 40.04 -12.59 1.78
CA GLU A 198 38.95 -11.71 1.34
C GLU A 198 39.43 -10.72 0.29
N LEU A 199 40.68 -10.25 0.39
CA LEU A 199 41.32 -9.39 -0.61
C LEU A 199 41.44 -10.10 -1.97
N GLU A 200 41.90 -11.35 -2.00
CA GLU A 200 41.94 -12.15 -3.24
C GLU A 200 40.55 -12.43 -3.80
N ARG A 201 39.56 -12.64 -2.91
CA ARG A 201 38.15 -12.76 -3.32
C ARG A 201 37.61 -11.46 -3.94
N LEU A 202 37.96 -10.29 -3.40
CA LEU A 202 37.58 -9.00 -3.97
C LEU A 202 38.24 -8.77 -5.34
N LYS A 203 39.55 -9.00 -5.46
CA LYS A 203 40.31 -8.84 -6.71
C LYS A 203 39.78 -9.73 -7.84
N SER A 204 39.47 -11.00 -7.55
CA SER A 204 38.94 -11.93 -8.55
C SER A 204 37.56 -11.53 -9.10
N ARG A 205 36.74 -10.83 -8.31
CA ARG A 205 35.44 -10.30 -8.77
C ARG A 205 35.50 -8.89 -9.34
N ARG A 206 36.52 -8.09 -9.01
CA ARG A 206 36.73 -6.75 -9.56
C ARG A 206 36.69 -6.74 -11.09
N ILE A 207 37.41 -7.66 -11.73
CA ILE A 207 37.48 -7.79 -13.19
C ILE A 207 36.08 -7.96 -13.79
N ILE A 208 35.28 -8.86 -13.21
CA ILE A 208 33.92 -9.15 -13.68
C ILE A 208 33.04 -7.89 -13.60
N TRP A 209 33.11 -7.09 -12.53
CA TRP A 209 32.27 -5.89 -12.39
C TRP A 209 32.75 -4.69 -13.19
N GLU A 210 34.07 -4.54 -13.36
CA GLU A 210 34.61 -3.50 -14.24
C GLU A 210 34.18 -3.73 -15.70
N GLU A 211 33.99 -4.99 -16.13
CA GLU A 211 33.54 -5.35 -17.48
C GLU A 211 32.00 -5.43 -17.65
N SER A 212 31.26 -5.86 -16.62
CA SER A 212 29.84 -6.22 -16.74
C SER A 212 28.87 -5.41 -15.87
N SER A 213 29.35 -4.41 -15.14
CA SER A 213 28.49 -3.58 -14.27
C SER A 213 28.86 -2.10 -14.27
N GLY A 214 29.86 -1.70 -15.07
CA GLY A 214 30.21 -0.30 -15.30
C GLY A 214 29.09 0.50 -15.96
N ILE A 215 29.11 1.82 -15.80
CA ILE A 215 28.13 2.73 -16.43
C ILE A 215 28.09 2.53 -17.95
N ASP A 216 29.23 2.30 -18.58
CA ASP A 216 29.34 2.02 -19.99
C ASP A 216 28.58 0.75 -20.40
N TYR A 217 28.75 -0.35 -19.67
CA TYR A 217 27.99 -1.57 -19.89
C TYR A 217 26.48 -1.34 -19.72
N ILE A 218 26.08 -0.69 -18.63
CA ILE A 218 24.67 -0.44 -18.30
C ILE A 218 24.01 0.47 -19.35
N ILE A 219 24.68 1.56 -19.76
CA ILE A 219 24.18 2.43 -20.81
C ILE A 219 24.05 1.66 -22.12
N ASN A 220 25.08 0.90 -22.53
CA ASN A 220 25.05 0.13 -23.79
C ASN A 220 23.97 -0.97 -23.79
N LYS A 221 23.65 -1.54 -22.63
CA LYS A 221 22.66 -2.62 -22.47
C LYS A 221 21.22 -2.12 -22.59
N TYR A 222 20.91 -0.92 -22.08
CA TYR A 222 19.54 -0.44 -21.93
C TYR A 222 19.18 0.81 -22.75
N LEU A 223 20.16 1.67 -23.05
CA LEU A 223 19.93 2.84 -23.91
C LEU A 223 19.83 2.36 -25.36
N THR A 224 18.94 2.98 -26.14
CA THR A 224 18.77 2.67 -27.56
C THR A 224 19.06 3.89 -28.43
N PRO A 225 19.57 3.73 -29.67
CA PRO A 225 19.97 4.86 -30.51
C PRO A 225 18.83 5.84 -30.87
N GLU A 226 17.56 5.42 -30.75
CA GLU A 226 16.41 6.29 -30.99
C GLU A 226 16.19 7.31 -29.87
N ARG A 227 16.77 7.12 -28.69
CA ARG A 227 16.57 7.94 -27.47
C ARG A 227 17.43 9.18 -27.45
N LYS A 228 17.07 10.17 -28.24
CA LYS A 228 17.92 11.35 -28.50
C LYS A 228 17.87 12.44 -27.43
N LYS A 229 17.06 12.33 -26.38
CA LYS A 229 16.90 13.40 -25.37
C LYS A 229 17.04 12.84 -23.96
N VAL A 230 18.21 13.07 -23.35
CA VAL A 230 18.56 12.54 -22.03
C VAL A 230 18.70 13.68 -21.03
N LEU A 231 18.08 13.51 -19.86
CA LEU A 231 18.20 14.42 -18.72
C LEU A 231 19.00 13.76 -17.59
N ILE A 232 20.03 14.42 -17.08
CA ILE A 232 20.95 13.89 -16.07
C ILE A 232 20.88 14.75 -14.81
N PHE A 233 20.39 14.18 -13.71
CA PHE A 233 20.28 14.87 -12.42
C PHE A 233 21.54 14.70 -11.57
N CYS A 234 22.18 15.83 -11.24
CA CYS A 234 23.40 15.89 -10.43
C CYS A 234 23.13 16.43 -9.02
N LYS A 235 24.04 16.15 -8.08
CA LYS A 235 23.92 16.56 -6.66
C LYS A 235 24.12 18.06 -6.46
N SER A 236 25.17 18.62 -7.07
CA SER A 236 25.54 20.03 -6.98
C SER A 236 26.19 20.50 -8.28
N VAL A 237 26.47 21.80 -8.40
CA VAL A 237 27.16 22.38 -9.58
C VAL A 237 28.56 21.77 -9.72
N GLU A 238 29.26 21.57 -8.62
CA GLU A 238 30.60 20.96 -8.56
C GLU A 238 30.55 19.49 -9.00
N HIS A 239 29.48 18.78 -8.64
CA HIS A 239 29.29 17.39 -9.04
C HIS A 239 29.07 17.21 -10.55
N ILE A 240 28.65 18.26 -11.26
CA ILE A 240 28.43 18.19 -12.72
C ILE A 240 29.74 17.79 -13.41
N SER A 241 30.86 18.42 -13.08
CA SER A 241 32.16 18.13 -13.71
C SER A 241 32.55 16.66 -13.55
N TYR A 242 32.36 16.09 -12.36
CA TYR A 242 32.61 14.66 -12.13
C TYR A 242 31.70 13.76 -12.98
N VAL A 243 30.39 14.04 -13.02
CA VAL A 243 29.45 13.23 -13.82
C VAL A 243 29.74 13.37 -15.31
N GLU A 244 30.16 14.55 -15.77
CA GLU A 244 30.58 14.78 -17.15
C GLU A 244 31.79 13.93 -17.55
N GLU A 245 32.82 13.86 -16.71
CA GLU A 245 34.01 13.02 -16.94
C GLU A 245 33.65 11.54 -17.10
N VAL A 246 32.67 11.07 -16.33
CA VAL A 246 32.24 9.67 -16.36
C VAL A 246 31.33 9.39 -17.56
N VAL A 247 30.37 10.27 -17.86
CA VAL A 247 29.27 9.98 -18.80
C VAL A 247 29.55 10.45 -20.22
N LYS A 248 30.25 11.59 -20.42
CA LYS A 248 30.50 12.13 -21.77
C LYS A 248 31.24 11.13 -22.68
N PRO A 249 32.34 10.47 -22.25
CA PRO A 249 33.06 9.53 -23.11
C PRO A 249 32.17 8.35 -23.53
N VAL A 250 31.34 7.85 -22.62
CA VAL A 250 30.42 6.74 -22.86
C VAL A 250 29.36 7.12 -23.89
N LEU A 251 28.70 8.27 -23.71
CA LEU A 251 27.65 8.73 -24.61
C LEU A 251 28.19 9.14 -25.99
N LEU A 252 29.37 9.75 -26.04
CA LEU A 252 30.05 10.02 -27.32
C LEU A 252 30.33 8.72 -28.06
N LYS A 253 30.87 7.70 -27.38
CA LYS A 253 31.09 6.38 -28.00
C LYS A 253 29.79 5.73 -28.46
N PHE A 254 28.73 5.77 -27.63
CA PHE A 254 27.44 5.17 -27.94
C PHE A 254 26.76 5.81 -29.16
N TYR A 255 26.84 7.14 -29.29
CA TYR A 255 26.25 7.91 -30.39
C TYR A 255 27.22 8.22 -31.54
N ASN A 256 28.33 7.47 -31.66
CA ASN A 256 29.32 7.66 -32.73
C ASN A 256 29.87 9.11 -32.83
N GLY A 257 30.00 9.81 -31.70
CA GLY A 257 30.58 11.15 -31.58
C GLY A 257 29.61 12.31 -31.77
N GLU A 258 28.38 12.07 -32.25
CA GLU A 258 27.42 13.13 -32.54
C GLU A 258 26.50 13.43 -31.35
N VAL A 259 26.99 14.22 -30.39
CA VAL A 259 26.21 14.57 -29.18
C VAL A 259 26.39 16.05 -28.83
N THR A 260 25.29 16.72 -28.45
CA THR A 260 25.35 18.05 -27.84
C THR A 260 25.09 17.94 -26.33
N PHE A 261 26.00 18.49 -25.53
CA PHE A 261 25.88 18.55 -24.08
C PHE A 261 25.47 19.95 -23.63
N HIS A 262 24.54 20.00 -22.68
CA HIS A 262 24.03 21.23 -22.08
C HIS A 262 24.09 21.14 -20.56
N THR A 263 24.26 22.28 -19.90
CA THR A 263 24.32 22.34 -18.44
C THR A 263 23.39 23.44 -17.94
N VAL A 264 22.52 23.09 -16.97
CA VAL A 264 21.52 23.99 -16.40
C VAL A 264 21.54 23.93 -14.87
N HIS A 265 21.84 25.05 -14.21
CA HIS A 265 21.84 25.21 -12.77
C HIS A 265 21.26 26.58 -12.36
N SER A 266 20.90 26.72 -11.08
CA SER A 266 20.18 27.90 -10.54
C SER A 266 20.88 29.24 -10.77
N ALA A 267 22.21 29.26 -10.82
CA ALA A 267 22.99 30.48 -11.08
C ALA A 267 22.98 30.94 -12.57
N LEU A 268 22.38 30.18 -13.50
CA LEU A 268 22.21 30.63 -14.88
C LEU A 268 21.00 31.56 -15.00
N GLY A 269 21.24 32.80 -15.42
CA GLY A 269 20.18 33.76 -15.70
C GLY A 269 19.15 33.26 -16.72
N THR A 270 17.90 33.70 -16.57
CA THR A 270 16.71 33.25 -17.32
C THR A 270 16.87 33.30 -18.83
N SER A 271 17.57 34.29 -19.36
CA SER A 271 17.85 34.44 -20.80
C SER A 271 18.74 33.32 -21.35
N LYS A 272 19.84 32.99 -20.65
CA LYS A 272 20.76 31.90 -21.04
C LYS A 272 20.04 30.55 -20.97
N THR A 273 19.33 30.32 -19.88
CA THR A 273 18.53 29.12 -19.65
C THR A 273 17.48 28.91 -20.75
N SER A 274 16.77 29.96 -21.17
CA SER A 274 15.80 29.86 -22.27
C SER A 274 16.46 29.49 -23.61
N LYS A 275 17.66 29.99 -23.90
CA LYS A 275 18.40 29.63 -25.13
C LYS A 275 18.81 28.16 -25.13
N ILE A 276 19.31 27.66 -23.99
CA ILE A 276 19.68 26.26 -23.81
C ILE A 276 18.47 25.34 -24.03
N PHE A 277 17.30 25.69 -23.48
CA PHE A 277 16.09 24.90 -23.71
C PHE A 277 15.65 24.88 -25.17
N THR A 278 15.72 26.01 -25.87
CA THR A 278 15.42 26.05 -27.30
C THR A 278 16.38 25.17 -28.10
N ALA A 279 17.69 25.24 -27.81
CA ALA A 279 18.68 24.39 -28.45
C ALA A 279 18.43 22.89 -28.17
N PHE A 280 18.10 22.54 -26.93
CA PHE A 280 17.78 21.17 -26.54
C PHE A 280 16.47 20.66 -27.17
N GLU A 281 15.45 21.51 -27.32
CA GLU A 281 14.15 21.12 -27.85
C GLU A 281 14.21 20.84 -29.37
N TYR A 282 14.96 21.65 -30.11
CA TYR A 282 15.02 21.63 -31.58
C TYR A 282 16.32 21.04 -32.16
N GLY A 283 17.23 20.55 -31.32
CA GLY A 283 18.48 19.91 -31.75
C GLY A 283 18.24 18.67 -32.61
N LYS A 284 19.05 18.49 -33.66
CA LYS A 284 18.94 17.37 -34.62
C LYS A 284 19.72 16.12 -34.18
N VAL A 285 20.80 16.32 -33.45
CA VAL A 285 21.63 15.26 -32.86
C VAL A 285 21.17 14.95 -31.43
N PRO A 286 21.53 13.80 -30.84
CA PRO A 286 21.33 13.54 -29.41
C PRO A 286 21.68 14.74 -28.51
N GLN A 287 20.73 15.13 -27.66
CA GLN A 287 20.83 16.24 -26.73
C GLN A 287 20.85 15.69 -25.30
N ILE A 288 21.91 15.99 -24.57
CA ILE A 288 22.13 15.54 -23.19
C ILE A 288 22.19 16.77 -22.30
N MET A 289 21.38 16.80 -21.23
CA MET A 289 21.34 17.94 -20.32
C MET A 289 21.65 17.54 -18.89
N PHE A 290 22.70 18.13 -18.33
CA PHE A 290 23.05 18.04 -16.91
C PHE A 290 22.30 19.11 -16.12
N VAL A 291 21.66 18.71 -15.02
CA VAL A 291 20.78 19.59 -14.25
C VAL A 291 21.00 19.50 -12.75
N VAL A 292 20.95 20.67 -12.11
CA VAL A 292 20.96 20.83 -10.66
C VAL A 292 19.83 21.78 -10.27
N ASP A 293 18.90 21.28 -9.46
CA ASP A 293 17.76 21.96 -8.81
C ASP A 293 16.72 22.69 -9.70
N MET A 294 17.10 23.21 -10.88
CA MET A 294 16.24 23.95 -11.80
C MET A 294 15.05 23.13 -12.36
N PHE A 295 15.20 21.81 -12.45
CA PHE A 295 14.18 20.92 -13.02
C PHE A 295 13.20 20.33 -11.98
N ASN A 296 13.45 20.59 -10.70
CA ASN A 296 12.48 20.28 -9.65
C ASN A 296 11.27 21.24 -9.73
N GLU A 297 11.38 22.35 -10.48
CA GLU A 297 10.46 23.50 -10.39
C GLU A 297 9.80 23.89 -11.72
N GLY A 298 8.89 23.04 -12.20
CA GLY A 298 7.92 23.46 -13.23
C GLY A 298 8.43 23.55 -14.68
N ILE A 299 9.72 23.29 -14.94
CA ILE A 299 10.25 23.28 -16.31
C ILE A 299 9.89 21.96 -17.01
N HIS A 300 8.92 22.00 -17.92
CA HIS A 300 8.56 20.86 -18.77
C HIS A 300 9.25 20.96 -20.13
N VAL A 301 10.20 20.05 -20.40
CA VAL A 301 10.89 19.96 -21.69
C VAL A 301 10.31 18.80 -22.48
N LYS A 302 9.84 19.08 -23.71
CA LYS A 302 9.17 18.09 -24.54
C LYS A 302 10.15 17.07 -25.12
N GLY A 303 9.69 15.82 -25.14
CA GLY A 303 10.38 14.72 -25.81
C GLY A 303 11.54 14.13 -25.02
N ILE A 304 11.67 14.44 -23.72
CA ILE A 304 12.54 13.65 -22.84
C ILE A 304 11.95 12.24 -22.75
N ASP A 305 12.77 11.26 -23.08
CA ASP A 305 12.42 9.84 -23.00
C ASP A 305 13.37 9.05 -22.09
N THR A 306 14.43 9.69 -21.61
CA THR A 306 15.47 9.08 -20.77
C THR A 306 15.90 10.01 -19.66
N ILE A 307 15.91 9.51 -18.42
CA ILE A 307 16.46 10.17 -17.24
C ILE A 307 17.61 9.34 -16.68
N MET A 308 18.67 10.01 -16.23
CA MET A 308 19.76 9.40 -15.46
C MET A 308 19.91 10.13 -14.12
N MET A 309 19.82 9.41 -13.01
CA MET A 309 19.91 9.95 -11.67
C MET A 309 21.30 9.65 -11.07
N PHE A 310 22.07 10.70 -10.82
CA PHE A 310 23.37 10.64 -10.13
C PHE A 310 23.32 11.31 -8.74
N ARG A 311 22.11 11.61 -8.26
CA ARG A 311 21.87 12.22 -6.95
C ARG A 311 20.95 11.37 -6.10
N ASP A 312 21.28 11.30 -4.82
CA ASP A 312 20.39 10.76 -3.80
C ASP A 312 19.24 11.75 -3.62
N THR A 313 18.01 11.27 -3.75
CA THR A 313 16.79 12.07 -3.61
C THR A 313 15.96 11.48 -2.49
N ILE A 314 16.13 12.05 -1.29
CA ILE A 314 15.46 11.60 -0.05
C ILE A 314 13.96 11.94 -0.07
N SER A 315 13.59 13.07 -0.68
CA SER A 315 12.20 13.52 -0.76
C SER A 315 11.43 12.79 -1.87
N PRO A 316 10.36 12.05 -1.54
CA PRO A 316 9.54 11.35 -2.53
C PRO A 316 8.88 12.29 -3.55
N ILE A 317 8.49 13.50 -3.13
CA ILE A 317 7.92 14.52 -4.02
C ILE A 317 8.92 14.89 -5.10
N ILE A 318 10.14 15.24 -4.70
CA ILE A 318 11.19 15.64 -5.63
C ILE A 318 11.52 14.47 -6.56
N TYR A 319 11.61 13.25 -6.03
CA TYR A 319 11.86 12.05 -6.82
C TYR A 319 10.78 11.84 -7.91
N PHE A 320 9.49 11.89 -7.56
CA PHE A 320 8.41 11.74 -8.52
C PHE A 320 8.31 12.91 -9.51
N GLN A 321 8.62 14.13 -9.08
CA GLN A 321 8.71 15.28 -9.97
C GLN A 321 9.83 15.12 -11.00
N GLN A 322 11.00 14.61 -10.57
CA GLN A 322 12.15 14.36 -11.44
C GLN A 322 11.84 13.28 -12.47
N ILE A 323 11.47 12.07 -12.04
CA ILE A 323 11.15 10.98 -12.98
C ILE A 323 9.95 11.35 -13.86
N GLY A 324 9.02 12.12 -13.31
CA GLY A 324 7.87 12.73 -13.96
C GLY A 324 8.16 13.49 -15.24
N ARG A 325 9.39 14.01 -15.40
CA ARG A 325 9.83 14.71 -16.63
C ARG A 325 10.03 13.76 -17.81
N CYS A 326 10.19 12.47 -17.55
CA CYS A 326 10.27 11.42 -18.57
C CYS A 326 8.90 10.90 -18.99
N PHE A 327 7.81 11.34 -18.35
CA PHE A 327 6.46 10.91 -18.68
C PHE A 327 5.73 12.02 -19.46
N SER A 328 5.09 11.64 -20.56
CA SER A 328 4.13 12.50 -21.24
C SER A 328 3.07 11.69 -21.96
N VAL A 329 1.88 12.27 -22.10
CA VAL A 329 0.76 11.62 -22.82
C VAL A 329 1.14 11.44 -24.29
N GLY A 330 0.97 10.23 -24.81
CA GLY A 330 1.20 9.92 -26.23
C GLY A 330 2.66 9.68 -26.62
N GLN A 331 3.55 9.40 -25.66
CA GLN A 331 4.95 9.06 -25.95
C GLN A 331 5.12 7.87 -26.89
N ALA A 332 6.05 8.00 -27.84
CA ALA A 332 6.40 6.92 -28.77
C ALA A 332 7.10 5.76 -28.05
N GLN A 333 8.07 6.06 -27.21
CA GLN A 333 8.85 5.07 -26.45
C GLN A 333 8.42 4.99 -24.99
N ASN A 334 8.73 3.87 -24.35
CA ASN A 334 8.60 3.72 -22.90
C ASN A 334 9.61 4.65 -22.19
N PRO A 335 9.24 5.38 -21.13
CA PRO A 335 10.18 6.14 -20.32
C PRO A 335 11.32 5.25 -19.82
N LEU A 336 12.57 5.67 -19.98
CA LEU A 336 13.75 4.96 -19.46
C LEU A 336 14.36 5.75 -18.30
N ILE A 337 14.56 5.10 -17.17
CA ILE A 337 15.10 5.71 -15.96
C ILE A 337 16.31 4.88 -15.54
N PHE A 338 17.49 5.50 -15.58
CA PHE A 338 18.69 4.99 -14.93
C PHE A 338 18.81 5.62 -13.55
N ASP A 339 18.87 4.80 -12.52
CA ASP A 339 19.14 5.23 -11.15
C ASP A 339 20.52 4.72 -10.73
N PHE A 340 21.54 5.56 -10.86
CA PHE A 340 22.93 5.17 -10.59
C PHE A 340 23.34 5.33 -9.13
N VAL A 341 22.44 5.74 -8.25
CA VAL A 341 22.68 5.83 -6.81
C VAL A 341 21.81 4.88 -6.00
N ASN A 342 20.95 4.12 -6.68
CA ASN A 342 19.99 3.22 -6.06
C ASN A 342 19.08 3.91 -5.02
N ASN A 343 18.52 5.06 -5.41
CA ASN A 343 17.44 5.75 -4.70
C ASN A 343 16.31 4.80 -4.29
N PHE A 344 16.08 3.74 -5.08
CA PHE A 344 15.07 2.73 -4.80
C PHE A 344 15.28 1.95 -3.48
N ASN A 345 16.53 1.76 -3.03
CA ASN A 345 16.87 1.04 -1.79
C ASN A 345 17.23 1.95 -0.60
N ILE A 346 17.25 3.28 -0.76
CA ILE A 346 17.53 4.21 0.35
C ILE A 346 16.34 4.22 1.32
N LYS A 347 16.61 3.92 2.61
CA LYS A 347 15.65 3.55 3.67
C LYS A 347 14.42 4.49 3.84
N SER A 348 13.29 3.83 4.14
CA SER A 348 12.03 4.25 4.78
C SER A 348 11.10 5.32 4.18
N SER A 349 11.55 6.36 3.47
CA SER A 349 10.60 7.41 3.01
C SER A 349 10.01 7.17 1.62
N VAL A 350 10.80 6.65 0.69
CA VAL A 350 10.34 6.36 -0.69
C VAL A 350 9.56 5.04 -0.73
N TYR A 351 9.92 4.08 0.13
CA TYR A 351 9.34 2.74 0.20
C TYR A 351 7.84 2.71 0.58
N SER A 352 7.38 3.62 1.44
CA SER A 352 5.97 3.69 1.85
C SER A 352 5.05 4.23 0.73
N ILE A 353 5.57 5.09 -0.16
CA ILE A 353 4.80 5.68 -1.27
C ILE A 353 4.91 4.80 -2.53
N THR A 354 6.01 4.05 -2.70
CA THR A 354 6.14 3.06 -3.78
C THR A 354 5.30 1.81 -3.55
N GLN A 355 4.75 1.55 -2.35
CA GLN A 355 3.74 0.50 -2.13
C GLN A 355 2.55 0.62 -3.10
N ASN A 356 2.15 1.83 -3.51
CA ASN A 356 1.13 2.03 -4.54
C ASN A 356 1.60 1.70 -5.97
N PHE A 357 2.91 1.76 -6.24
CA PHE A 357 3.52 1.24 -7.47
C PHE A 357 3.74 -0.28 -7.45
N TYR A 358 3.79 -0.85 -6.25
CA TYR A 358 4.28 -2.20 -5.97
C TYR A 358 3.26 -3.17 -5.42
N ASN A 359 1.96 -2.84 -5.35
CA ASN A 359 0.92 -3.74 -4.82
C ASN A 359 1.05 -5.15 -5.42
N ASP A 360 1.81 -6.01 -4.70
CA ASP A 360 2.14 -7.44 -4.88
C ASP A 360 3.51 -7.88 -4.30
N PHE A 361 4.29 -7.03 -3.61
CA PHE A 361 5.50 -7.52 -2.91
C PHE A 361 5.42 -7.45 -1.37
N GLU A 362 5.71 -8.62 -0.79
CA GLU A 362 5.78 -9.04 0.64
C GLU A 362 4.45 -9.56 1.23
N GLU A 363 4.37 -10.77 1.80
CA GLU A 363 5.38 -11.61 2.47
C GLU A 363 5.26 -13.08 2.03
N HIS A 364 6.39 -13.76 1.78
CA HIS A 364 6.73 -15.04 2.41
C HIS A 364 8.10 -15.52 1.93
N ASN A 365 8.97 -15.80 2.90
CA ASN A 365 10.14 -16.64 2.76
C ASN A 365 9.71 -17.97 2.12
N ASP A 366 9.96 -18.14 0.82
CA ASP A 366 10.44 -19.41 0.26
C ASP A 366 10.81 -19.28 -1.22
N ASN A 367 11.83 -20.05 -1.60
CA ASN A 367 12.52 -20.01 -2.88
C ASN A 367 11.62 -20.22 -4.12
N HIS A 368 11.82 -19.33 -5.10
CA HIS A 368 11.63 -19.49 -6.56
C HIS A 368 10.21 -19.63 -7.15
N TYR A 369 9.97 -18.75 -8.14
CA TYR A 369 8.85 -18.67 -9.12
C TYR A 369 7.51 -18.08 -8.65
N PHE A 370 7.46 -16.75 -8.54
CA PHE A 370 6.21 -16.00 -8.45
C PHE A 370 5.54 -15.82 -9.83
N LYS A 371 4.23 -16.10 -9.87
CA LYS A 371 3.33 -15.86 -11.00
C LYS A 371 3.21 -14.35 -11.24
N LYS A 372 3.68 -13.90 -12.41
CA LYS A 372 3.55 -12.55 -12.98
C LYS A 372 2.11 -12.01 -12.83
N ARG A 373 1.86 -11.18 -11.81
CA ARG A 373 0.88 -10.10 -11.90
C ARG A 373 1.57 -8.91 -12.59
N ASN A 374 0.83 -8.12 -13.37
CA ASN A 374 1.40 -7.11 -14.26
C ASN A 374 2.04 -5.98 -13.45
N LEU A 375 3.36 -6.04 -13.27
CA LEU A 375 4.12 -4.95 -12.68
C LEU A 375 3.86 -3.65 -13.45
N ILE A 376 3.62 -2.55 -12.72
CA ILE A 376 3.41 -1.20 -13.25
C ILE A 376 4.72 -0.63 -13.83
N ILE A 377 5.86 -1.24 -13.52
CA ILE A 377 7.22 -0.88 -13.98
C ILE A 377 7.96 -2.13 -14.47
N ASP A 378 8.82 -2.01 -15.48
CA ASP A 378 9.81 -3.05 -15.81
C ASP A 378 11.11 -2.71 -15.08
N PHE A 379 11.34 -3.35 -13.94
CA PHE A 379 12.43 -3.06 -13.02
C PHE A 379 13.61 -4.03 -13.20
N TYR A 380 14.82 -3.48 -13.32
CA TYR A 380 16.09 -4.21 -13.43
C TYR A 380 17.04 -3.68 -12.36
N ASP A 381 17.47 -4.53 -11.41
CA ASP A 381 18.48 -4.18 -10.41
C ASP A 381 19.82 -4.83 -10.79
N GLU A 382 20.67 -4.03 -11.42
CA GLU A 382 22.02 -4.42 -11.82
C GLU A 382 23.03 -4.20 -10.69
N SER A 383 22.59 -3.67 -9.54
CA SER A 383 23.42 -3.44 -8.36
C SER A 383 23.31 -4.56 -7.33
N MET A 384 22.26 -5.40 -7.39
CA MET A 384 21.94 -6.40 -6.37
C MET A 384 23.08 -7.38 -6.09
N ASP A 385 23.68 -7.95 -7.14
CA ASP A 385 24.76 -8.93 -7.02
C ASP A 385 26.04 -8.31 -6.44
N PHE A 386 26.36 -7.08 -6.87
CA PHE A 386 27.50 -6.32 -6.35
C PHE A 386 27.30 -5.95 -4.88
N GLN A 387 26.15 -5.36 -4.53
CA GLN A 387 25.82 -4.99 -3.15
C GLN A 387 25.79 -6.22 -2.24
N GLY A 388 25.20 -7.33 -2.68
CA GLY A 388 25.18 -8.58 -1.92
C GLY A 388 26.59 -9.10 -1.63
N PHE A 389 27.51 -8.97 -2.58
CA PHE A 389 28.90 -9.35 -2.37
C PHE A 389 29.67 -8.41 -1.47
N ILE A 390 29.57 -7.09 -1.70
CA ILE A 390 30.24 -6.08 -0.87
C ILE A 390 29.72 -6.16 0.57
N LYS A 391 28.41 -6.37 0.78
CA LYS A 391 27.84 -6.68 2.10
C LYS A 391 28.47 -7.93 2.73
N GLY A 392 28.88 -8.91 1.92
CA GLY A 392 29.65 -10.07 2.36
C GLY A 392 31.01 -9.74 2.96
N PHE A 393 31.57 -8.56 2.66
CA PHE A 393 32.76 -8.02 3.33
C PHE A 393 32.44 -7.02 4.44
N SER A 394 31.19 -6.59 4.60
CA SER A 394 30.76 -5.57 5.56
C SER A 394 30.99 -5.93 7.04
N TYR A 395 31.68 -7.04 7.31
CA TYR A 395 32.25 -7.40 8.61
C TYR A 395 33.65 -6.81 8.85
N THR A 396 34.12 -5.88 8.01
CA THR A 396 35.49 -5.32 8.04
C THR A 396 35.55 -3.84 8.41
N LYS A 397 34.63 -3.35 9.25
CA LYS A 397 34.76 -2.01 9.84
C LYS A 397 36.09 -1.90 10.58
N THR A 398 36.80 -0.78 10.41
CA THR A 398 37.98 -0.51 11.24
C THR A 398 37.54 -0.21 12.67
N TRP A 399 38.47 -0.31 13.63
CA TRP A 399 38.18 0.01 15.02
C TRP A 399 37.58 1.43 15.16
N GLU A 400 38.08 2.41 14.39
CA GLU A 400 37.59 3.79 14.44
C GLU A 400 36.17 3.95 13.89
N GLU A 401 35.86 3.30 12.76
CA GLU A 401 34.52 3.35 12.15
C GLU A 401 33.47 2.71 13.07
N PHE A 402 33.84 1.63 13.74
CA PHE A 402 32.99 0.99 14.73
C PHE A 402 32.81 1.87 15.97
N TYR A 403 33.91 2.43 16.50
CA TYR A 403 33.87 3.30 17.67
C TYR A 403 32.94 4.50 17.45
N GLU A 404 33.04 5.14 16.28
CA GLU A 404 32.14 6.25 15.95
C GLU A 404 30.70 5.81 15.71
N GLU A 405 30.46 4.63 15.12
CA GLU A 405 29.09 4.12 15.00
C GLU A 405 28.43 3.88 16.36
N VAL A 406 29.16 3.27 17.30
CA VAL A 406 28.67 3.08 18.67
C VAL A 406 28.46 4.42 19.36
N LYS A 407 29.38 5.37 19.19
CA LYS A 407 29.27 6.71 19.77
C LYS A 407 28.08 7.49 19.22
N VAL A 408 27.85 7.46 17.91
CA VAL A 408 26.66 8.06 17.27
C VAL A 408 25.39 7.38 17.78
N PHE A 409 25.37 6.05 17.84
CA PHE A 409 24.21 5.31 18.33
C PHE A 409 23.86 5.68 19.77
N ILE A 410 24.86 5.73 20.67
CA ILE A 410 24.68 6.17 22.06
C ILE A 410 24.21 7.62 22.11
N THR A 411 24.72 8.49 21.24
CA THR A 411 24.29 9.90 21.18
C THR A 411 22.83 10.04 20.75
N GLU A 412 22.39 9.25 19.77
CA GLU A 412 21.02 9.28 19.24
C GLU A 412 20.00 8.57 20.14
N HIS A 413 20.39 7.47 20.78
CA HIS A 413 19.47 6.57 21.49
C HIS A 413 19.69 6.54 23.01
N GLY A 414 20.74 7.18 23.51
CA GLY A 414 21.17 7.21 24.91
C GLY A 414 21.78 5.91 25.44
N ARG A 415 21.63 4.78 24.73
CA ARG A 415 22.02 3.45 25.24
C ARG A 415 23.05 2.76 24.37
N LEU A 416 23.71 1.74 24.94
CA LEU A 416 24.51 0.81 24.15
C LEU A 416 23.64 0.04 23.12
N PRO A 417 24.17 -0.22 21.92
CA PRO A 417 23.52 -1.06 20.91
C PRO A 417 23.45 -2.53 21.34
N ASP A 418 22.40 -3.25 20.92
CA ASP A 418 22.33 -4.72 21.06
C ASP A 418 23.10 -5.41 19.91
N VAL A 419 23.41 -6.70 20.06
CA VAL A 419 24.13 -7.54 19.06
C VAL A 419 23.37 -7.59 17.72
N LYS A 420 22.04 -7.45 17.73
CA LYS A 420 21.24 -7.37 16.50
C LYS A 420 21.34 -6.02 15.80
N GLU A 421 21.67 -4.97 16.53
CA GLU A 421 21.77 -3.59 16.04
C GLU A 421 23.19 -3.29 15.58
N ILE A 422 24.19 -3.73 16.36
CA ILE A 422 25.61 -3.70 15.99
C ILE A 422 26.26 -5.04 16.37
N SER A 423 26.41 -5.91 15.38
CA SER A 423 26.91 -7.29 15.55
C SER A 423 28.35 -7.39 16.04
N TRP A 424 29.16 -6.34 15.87
CA TRP A 424 30.58 -6.35 16.24
C TRP A 424 30.81 -6.22 17.76
N ILE A 425 29.79 -5.83 18.54
CA ILE A 425 29.85 -5.78 20.01
C ILE A 425 30.20 -7.15 20.62
N SER A 426 29.68 -8.24 20.05
CA SER A 426 30.02 -9.59 20.54
C SER A 426 31.48 -9.94 20.29
N THR A 427 32.05 -9.46 19.17
CA THR A 427 33.44 -9.70 18.80
C THR A 427 34.40 -8.96 19.74
N LEU A 428 34.10 -7.71 20.09
CA LEU A 428 34.91 -6.94 21.06
C LEU A 428 34.84 -7.49 22.47
N ARG A 429 33.65 -7.87 22.94
CA ARG A 429 33.50 -8.50 24.26
C ARG A 429 34.26 -9.82 24.33
N HIS A 430 34.29 -10.57 23.23
CA HIS A 430 35.10 -11.78 23.13
C HIS A 430 36.60 -11.45 23.07
N ALA A 431 37.01 -10.41 22.34
CA ALA A 431 38.42 -9.98 22.30
C ALA A 431 38.92 -9.50 23.68
N TYR A 432 38.09 -8.74 24.41
CA TYR A 432 38.35 -8.31 25.78
C TYR A 432 38.53 -9.50 26.74
N LYS A 433 37.62 -10.48 26.67
CA LYS A 433 37.68 -11.69 27.51
C LYS A 433 38.93 -12.55 27.27
N ASN A 434 39.54 -12.43 26.09
CA ASN A 434 40.73 -13.19 25.71
C ASN A 434 42.01 -12.33 25.72
N ASP A 435 42.00 -11.16 26.36
CA ASP A 435 43.14 -10.23 26.47
C ASP A 435 43.72 -9.80 25.11
N LYS A 436 42.87 -9.64 24.10
CA LYS A 436 43.25 -9.27 22.72
C LYS A 436 43.02 -7.80 22.39
N LEU A 437 42.56 -6.99 23.34
CA LEU A 437 42.38 -5.54 23.18
C LEU A 437 43.54 -4.79 23.85
N SER A 438 44.00 -3.71 23.23
CA SER A 438 44.98 -2.81 23.82
C SER A 438 44.37 -1.96 24.95
N GLU A 439 45.23 -1.45 25.85
CA GLU A 439 44.80 -0.61 26.97
C GLU A 439 44.07 0.66 26.51
N GLU A 440 44.49 1.24 25.38
CA GLU A 440 43.87 2.45 24.83
C GLU A 440 42.47 2.17 24.25
N GLU A 441 42.28 1.03 23.58
CA GLU A 441 40.96 0.60 23.07
C GLU A 441 39.99 0.32 24.23
N ILE A 442 40.46 -0.30 25.31
CA ILE A 442 39.67 -0.53 26.53
C ILE A 442 39.27 0.80 27.17
N ARG A 443 40.21 1.75 27.25
CA ARG A 443 39.97 3.09 27.81
C ARG A 443 38.91 3.86 27.01
N LEU A 444 39.02 3.88 25.69
CA LEU A 444 38.08 4.59 24.81
C LEU A 444 36.67 3.99 24.90
N LEU A 445 36.55 2.66 24.92
CA LEU A 445 35.25 2.00 25.07
C LEU A 445 34.62 2.24 26.45
N LYS A 446 35.43 2.32 27.52
CA LYS A 446 34.97 2.71 28.87
C LYS A 446 34.58 4.18 28.99
N GLN A 447 35.09 5.07 28.12
CA GLN A 447 34.64 6.47 28.07
C GLN A 447 33.24 6.60 27.47
N LEU A 448 32.87 5.73 26.52
CA LEU A 448 31.53 5.71 25.95
C LEU A 448 30.49 5.17 26.95
N ASP A 449 30.84 4.10 27.66
CA ASP A 449 30.03 3.54 28.73
C ASP A 449 30.96 2.83 29.72
N GLN A 450 30.94 3.24 30.99
CA GLN A 450 31.82 2.68 32.02
C GLN A 450 31.62 1.16 32.21
N ASN A 451 30.44 0.64 31.86
CA ASN A 451 30.04 -0.76 32.00
C ASN A 451 30.13 -1.55 30.67
N PHE A 452 30.83 -1.04 29.65
CA PHE A 452 30.88 -1.63 28.30
C PHE A 452 31.18 -3.14 28.25
N PHE A 453 32.04 -3.62 29.17
CA PHE A 453 32.58 -4.98 29.21
C PHE A 453 32.03 -5.88 30.33
N GLU A 454 31.18 -5.37 31.21
CA GLU A 454 30.73 -6.14 32.37
C GLU A 454 29.76 -7.26 31.96
N GLN A 455 30.16 -8.51 32.22
CA GLN A 455 29.47 -9.71 31.73
C GLN A 455 28.28 -10.07 32.62
N LYS A 456 27.25 -9.21 32.70
CA LYS A 456 25.87 -9.60 33.05
C LYS A 456 24.83 -8.47 32.93
N VAL A 457 24.66 -7.87 31.76
CA VAL A 457 23.36 -7.27 31.46
C VAL A 457 23.00 -7.51 30.00
N ALA A 458 22.40 -8.68 29.73
CA ALA A 458 21.24 -8.62 28.84
C ALA A 458 20.31 -7.68 29.59
N TRP A 459 20.20 -6.41 29.15
CA TRP A 459 19.42 -5.39 29.84
C TRP A 459 18.12 -6.02 30.29
N ASP A 460 17.95 -6.20 31.61
CA ASP A 460 16.70 -6.74 32.12
C ASP A 460 15.62 -5.82 31.57
N LYS A 461 14.43 -6.35 31.29
CA LYS A 461 13.30 -5.50 30.86
C LYS A 461 13.10 -4.34 31.84
N TRP A 462 13.52 -4.53 33.08
CA TRP A 462 13.62 -3.50 34.09
C TRP A 462 14.59 -2.36 33.74
N ASP A 463 15.85 -2.67 33.41
CA ASP A 463 16.89 -1.66 33.11
C ASP A 463 16.53 -0.83 31.87
N GLN A 464 15.95 -1.47 30.84
CA GLN A 464 15.52 -0.77 29.62
C GLN A 464 14.43 0.24 29.91
N ALA A 465 13.48 -0.14 30.76
CA ALA A 465 12.37 0.72 31.13
C ALA A 465 12.78 1.81 32.14
N PHE A 466 13.71 1.51 33.04
CA PHE A 466 14.34 2.50 33.93
C PHE A 466 15.08 3.57 33.14
N TYR A 467 15.86 3.18 32.14
CA TYR A 467 16.60 4.13 31.31
C TYR A 467 15.69 5.03 30.47
N ARG A 468 14.62 4.48 29.90
CA ARG A 468 13.57 5.28 29.22
C ARG A 468 12.91 6.28 30.16
N PHE A 469 12.62 5.84 31.39
CA PHE A 469 12.10 6.72 32.45
C PHE A 469 13.09 7.84 32.79
N LYS A 470 14.38 7.52 32.93
CA LYS A 470 15.46 8.49 33.20
C LYS A 470 15.52 9.57 32.13
N ILE A 471 15.63 9.19 30.85
CA ILE A 471 15.67 10.13 29.72
C ILE A 471 14.44 11.04 29.74
N PHE A 472 13.25 10.46 29.91
CA PHE A 472 12.01 11.23 29.94
C PHE A 472 12.04 12.27 31.05
N TYR A 473 12.44 11.88 32.27
CA TYR A 473 12.48 12.77 33.41
C TYR A 473 13.55 13.86 33.25
N GLU A 474 14.73 13.53 32.74
CA GLU A 474 15.78 14.51 32.48
C GLU A 474 15.37 15.56 31.45
N ALA A 475 14.67 15.14 30.38
CA ALA A 475 14.21 16.04 29.33
C ALA A 475 12.99 16.89 29.74
N ASN A 476 12.07 16.34 30.54
CA ASN A 476 10.77 16.96 30.81
C ASN A 476 10.59 17.44 32.26
N ARG A 477 11.52 17.11 33.16
CA ARG A 477 11.48 17.39 34.61
C ARG A 477 10.15 17.02 35.27
N ARG A 478 9.51 15.95 34.79
CA ARG A 478 8.22 15.44 35.27
C ARG A 478 8.11 13.93 35.09
N ILE A 479 7.18 13.29 35.82
CA ILE A 479 6.89 11.86 35.69
C ILE A 479 6.11 11.59 34.38
N PRO A 480 6.41 10.51 33.63
CA PRO A 480 5.70 10.18 32.39
C PRO A 480 4.21 9.92 32.58
N THR A 481 3.40 10.42 31.64
CA THR A 481 1.95 10.16 31.56
C THR A 481 1.57 9.24 30.38
N GLY A 482 2.55 8.83 29.57
CA GLY A 482 2.38 8.06 28.34
C GLY A 482 2.89 6.61 28.44
N VAL A 483 3.70 6.19 27.47
CA VAL A 483 4.11 4.78 27.25
C VAL A 483 4.87 4.18 28.44
N GLU A 484 5.57 5.00 29.22
CA GLU A 484 6.39 4.62 30.37
C GLU A 484 5.59 4.60 31.70
N MET A 485 4.38 5.17 31.73
CA MET A 485 3.52 5.26 32.92
C MET A 485 3.15 3.89 33.54
N PRO A 486 2.90 2.82 32.76
CA PRO A 486 2.67 1.49 33.32
C PRO A 486 3.86 0.96 34.14
N TRP A 487 5.10 1.26 33.71
CA TRP A 487 6.31 0.82 34.41
C TRP A 487 6.52 1.60 35.72
N VAL A 488 6.32 2.92 35.72
CA VAL A 488 6.37 3.78 36.93
C VAL A 488 5.41 3.26 38.00
N ASN A 489 4.16 2.95 37.61
CA ASN A 489 3.16 2.41 38.54
C ASN A 489 3.52 1.00 39.03
N ALA A 490 4.20 0.19 38.22
CA ALA A 490 4.68 -1.12 38.63
C ALA A 490 5.78 -0.99 39.71
N GLN A 491 6.71 -0.04 39.57
CA GLN A 491 7.78 0.16 40.57
C GLN A 491 7.23 0.64 41.91
N ARG A 492 6.30 1.60 41.89
CA ARG A 492 5.63 2.08 43.11
C ARG A 492 4.85 0.96 43.83
N LYS A 493 4.23 0.06 43.08
CA LYS A 493 3.54 -1.12 43.66
C LYS A 493 4.51 -2.15 44.23
N LEU A 494 5.65 -2.38 43.58
CA LEU A 494 6.69 -3.29 44.05
C LEU A 494 7.36 -2.75 45.32
N TYR A 495 7.65 -1.46 45.37
CA TYR A 495 8.16 -0.77 46.56
C TYR A 495 7.22 -0.94 47.77
N ASN A 496 5.93 -0.65 47.59
CA ASN A 496 4.91 -0.82 48.63
C ASN A 496 4.69 -2.27 49.11
N ARG A 497 5.19 -3.26 48.37
CA ARG A 497 5.09 -4.69 48.70
C ARG A 497 6.43 -5.27 49.15
N GLU A 498 7.41 -4.42 49.42
CA GLU A 498 8.78 -4.81 49.77
C GLU A 498 9.44 -5.74 48.72
N GLY A 499 8.94 -5.70 47.48
CA GLY A 499 9.39 -6.55 46.38
C GLY A 499 10.41 -5.88 45.45
N LEU A 500 10.86 -4.67 45.79
CA LEU A 500 11.86 -3.91 45.05
C LEU A 500 13.20 -3.93 45.81
N SER A 501 14.31 -4.28 45.15
CA SER A 501 15.62 -4.33 45.81
C SER A 501 16.12 -2.93 46.20
N GLY A 502 16.91 -2.85 47.28
CA GLY A 502 17.50 -1.59 47.76
C GLY A 502 18.31 -0.83 46.69
N GLU A 503 19.06 -1.54 45.85
CA GLU A 503 19.77 -0.94 44.72
C GLU A 503 18.83 -0.26 43.71
N ARG A 504 17.69 -0.88 43.40
CA ARG A 504 16.69 -0.33 42.45
C ARG A 504 15.97 0.89 43.03
N ILE A 505 15.79 0.92 44.35
CA ILE A 505 15.23 2.06 45.06
C ILE A 505 16.19 3.26 44.93
N GLN A 506 17.45 3.08 45.29
CA GLN A 506 18.49 4.11 45.20
C GLN A 506 18.65 4.65 43.78
N LEU A 507 18.66 3.77 42.76
CA LEU A 507 18.78 4.19 41.37
C LEU A 507 17.64 5.14 40.93
N ILE A 508 16.42 4.90 41.42
CA ILE A 508 15.27 5.74 41.09
C ILE A 508 15.29 7.05 41.87
N GLU A 509 15.59 6.99 43.18
CA GLU A 509 15.67 8.18 44.05
C GLU A 509 16.80 9.13 43.65
N ASN A 510 17.90 8.62 43.09
CA ASN A 510 18.98 9.45 42.54
C ASN A 510 18.55 10.33 41.35
N ILE A 511 17.53 9.91 40.60
CA ILE A 511 17.01 10.69 39.45
C ILE A 511 15.89 11.61 39.91
N VAL A 512 14.98 11.06 40.70
CA VAL A 512 13.83 11.77 41.25
C VAL A 512 13.93 11.66 42.77
N PRO A 513 14.54 12.65 43.44
CA PRO A 513 14.49 12.74 44.89
C PRO A 513 13.03 12.61 45.35
N ASP A 514 12.80 11.87 46.42
CA ASP A 514 11.48 11.63 46.97
C ASP A 514 10.54 10.89 46.00
N PHE A 515 11.04 10.11 45.03
CA PHE A 515 10.20 9.37 44.08
C PHE A 515 9.15 8.47 44.75
N PHE A 516 9.55 7.89 45.88
CA PHE A 516 8.74 7.03 46.73
C PHE A 516 8.16 7.78 47.94
N GLU A 517 8.70 8.94 48.30
CA GLU A 517 8.13 9.85 49.30
C GLU A 517 7.06 10.76 48.67
N GLY A 518 6.10 11.25 49.45
CA GLY A 518 4.97 12.02 48.91
C GLY A 518 3.89 11.20 48.19
N LEU A 519 3.79 9.88 48.46
CA LEU A 519 2.63 9.06 48.09
C LEU A 519 1.78 8.63 49.28
N LYS A 520 1.59 9.53 50.23
CA LYS A 520 0.35 9.64 50.99
C LYS A 520 0.09 11.12 51.19
N LEU A 521 -0.70 11.74 50.30
CA LEU A 521 -1.63 12.73 50.85
C LEU A 521 -2.35 11.98 51.97
N THR A 522 -2.35 12.55 53.17
CA THR A 522 -3.20 12.05 54.24
C THR A 522 -4.64 12.02 53.73
N TRP A 523 -5.47 11.21 54.36
CA TRP A 523 -6.85 11.10 53.92
C TRP A 523 -7.52 12.49 53.96
N GLU A 524 -7.14 13.29 54.95
CA GLU A 524 -7.58 14.66 55.24
C GLU A 524 -7.15 15.64 54.15
N GLU A 525 -5.90 15.62 53.71
CA GLU A 525 -5.41 16.48 52.61
C GLU A 525 -6.08 16.12 51.28
N SER A 526 -6.28 14.83 51.02
CA SER A 526 -7.00 14.37 49.83
C SER A 526 -8.48 14.75 49.87
N TYR A 527 -9.09 14.71 51.05
CA TYR A 527 -10.47 15.14 51.26
C TYR A 527 -10.61 16.66 51.07
N GLY A 528 -9.66 17.47 51.55
CA GLY A 528 -9.65 18.91 51.31
C GLY A 528 -9.63 19.27 49.82
N LEU A 529 -8.77 18.62 49.04
CA LEU A 529 -8.73 18.79 47.58
C LEU A 529 -10.04 18.35 46.89
N PHE A 530 -10.72 17.35 47.43
CA PHE A 530 -12.01 16.89 46.93
C PHE A 530 -13.09 17.95 47.16
N VAL A 531 -13.15 18.53 48.37
CA VAL A 531 -14.08 19.61 48.72
C VAL A 531 -13.86 20.84 47.84
N ASP A 532 -12.61 21.29 47.69
CA ASP A 532 -12.27 22.45 46.85
C ASP A 532 -12.69 22.24 45.40
N PHE A 533 -12.51 21.02 44.88
CA PHE A 533 -12.94 20.68 43.53
C PHE A 533 -14.46 20.73 43.37
N ILE A 534 -15.22 20.16 44.30
CA ILE A 534 -16.70 20.19 44.27
C ILE A 534 -17.18 21.65 44.31
N ASN A 535 -16.65 22.46 45.23
CA ASN A 535 -17.01 23.87 45.37
C ASN A 535 -16.72 24.66 44.09
N LYS A 536 -15.58 24.41 43.44
CA LYS A 536 -15.18 25.13 42.22
C LYS A 536 -15.93 24.68 40.97
N ASN A 537 -16.26 23.40 40.83
CA ASN A 537 -16.74 22.81 39.58
C ASN A 537 -18.19 22.31 39.62
N SER A 538 -18.83 22.28 40.79
CA SER A 538 -20.19 21.76 40.99
C SER A 538 -20.41 20.33 40.44
N ARG A 539 -19.35 19.52 40.38
CA ARG A 539 -19.41 18.12 39.91
C ARG A 539 -18.33 17.27 40.57
N ILE A 540 -18.56 15.96 40.62
CA ILE A 540 -17.58 14.99 41.13
C ILE A 540 -16.39 14.88 40.14
N PRO A 541 -15.14 14.86 40.64
CA PRO A 541 -13.96 14.61 39.79
C PRO A 541 -14.04 13.26 39.06
N THR A 542 -13.56 13.23 37.82
CA THR A 542 -13.39 11.97 37.07
C THR A 542 -12.19 11.17 37.59
N ARG A 543 -12.08 9.90 37.18
CA ARG A 543 -10.97 9.00 37.57
C ARG A 543 -9.59 9.54 37.19
N VAL A 544 -9.51 10.29 36.10
CA VAL A 544 -8.25 10.87 35.61
C VAL A 544 -7.92 12.14 36.40
N GLU A 545 -8.94 12.94 36.71
CA GLU A 545 -8.79 14.20 37.46
C GLU A 545 -8.47 13.95 38.94
N MET A 546 -9.08 12.95 39.57
CA MET A 546 -8.80 12.61 40.96
C MET A 546 -8.97 11.09 41.22
N PRO A 547 -7.90 10.30 41.06
CA PRO A 547 -7.92 8.86 41.28
C PRO A 547 -8.39 8.47 42.70
N TRP A 548 -8.12 9.31 43.70
CA TRP A 548 -8.52 9.13 45.11
C TRP A 548 -10.03 8.91 45.29
N VAL A 549 -10.88 9.62 44.54
CA VAL A 549 -12.35 9.51 44.63
C VAL A 549 -12.85 8.10 44.33
N ASN A 550 -12.22 7.40 43.39
CA ASN A 550 -12.57 6.01 43.07
C ASN A 550 -11.96 5.01 44.08
N ALA A 551 -10.82 5.37 44.68
CA ALA A 551 -10.25 4.60 45.78
C ALA A 551 -11.19 4.61 47.00
N GLN A 552 -11.80 5.76 47.35
CA GLN A 552 -12.77 5.85 48.46
C GLN A 552 -13.98 4.94 48.26
N LYS A 553 -14.56 4.90 47.05
CA LYS A 553 -15.66 3.97 46.73
C LYS A 553 -15.27 2.50 46.88
N THR A 554 -14.02 2.18 46.59
CA THR A 554 -13.46 0.83 46.75
C THR A 554 -13.24 0.52 48.23
N PHE A 555 -12.67 1.46 48.99
CA PHE A 555 -12.42 1.32 50.42
C PHE A 555 -13.72 1.21 51.23
N TYR A 556 -14.76 1.96 50.86
CA TYR A 556 -16.09 1.80 51.45
C TYR A 556 -16.65 0.39 51.24
N ARG A 557 -16.59 -0.12 50.00
CA ARG A 557 -17.07 -1.46 49.67
C ARG A 557 -16.28 -2.56 50.40
N ASP A 558 -14.99 -2.36 50.58
CA ASP A 558 -14.11 -3.31 51.22
C ASP A 558 -14.07 -3.12 52.76
N ASN A 559 -14.97 -2.30 53.34
CA ASN A 559 -15.07 -1.95 54.77
C ASN A 559 -13.77 -1.41 55.39
N LYS A 560 -13.03 -0.59 54.63
CA LYS A 560 -11.74 0.00 55.03
C LYS A 560 -11.82 1.49 55.40
N LEU A 561 -13.00 2.10 55.34
CA LEU A 561 -13.23 3.48 55.79
C LEU A 561 -13.84 3.50 57.20
N SER A 562 -13.43 4.46 58.01
CA SER A 562 -14.09 4.73 59.30
C SER A 562 -15.46 5.37 59.11
N GLU A 563 -16.35 5.23 60.10
CA GLU A 563 -17.68 5.87 60.05
C GLU A 563 -17.59 7.40 59.89
N GLU A 564 -16.56 8.01 60.47
CA GLU A 564 -16.30 9.45 60.38
C GLU A 564 -15.89 9.86 58.95
N GLN A 565 -15.01 9.09 58.30
CA GLN A 565 -14.62 9.31 56.90
C GLN A 565 -15.80 9.14 55.93
N VAL A 566 -16.71 8.21 56.24
CA VAL A 566 -17.94 8.02 55.47
C VAL A 566 -18.85 9.23 55.59
N ARG A 567 -19.11 9.71 56.82
CA ARG A 567 -19.95 10.90 57.05
C ARG A 567 -19.40 12.14 56.37
N LEU A 568 -18.10 12.42 56.51
CA LEU A 568 -17.45 13.59 55.92
C LEU A 568 -17.66 13.65 54.39
N ILE A 569 -17.49 12.53 53.70
CA ILE A 569 -17.70 12.48 52.24
C ILE A 569 -19.19 12.58 51.87
N GLU A 570 -20.11 12.00 52.65
CA GLU A 570 -21.55 12.12 52.38
C GLU A 570 -22.13 13.50 52.68
N ASP A 571 -21.53 14.27 53.58
CA ASP A 571 -21.91 15.67 53.85
C ASP A 571 -21.64 16.57 52.63
N VAL A 572 -20.52 16.35 51.94
CA VAL A 572 -20.14 17.11 50.74
C VAL A 572 -20.92 16.64 49.52
N VAL A 573 -21.11 15.32 49.39
CA VAL A 573 -21.87 14.71 48.29
C VAL A 573 -22.86 13.71 48.87
N PRO A 574 -24.13 14.11 49.09
CA PRO A 574 -25.15 13.22 49.63
C PRO A 574 -25.30 11.93 48.81
N ASN A 575 -25.35 10.79 49.50
CA ASN A 575 -25.43 9.45 48.90
C ASN A 575 -24.18 9.04 48.08
N PHE A 576 -23.00 9.60 48.35
CA PHE A 576 -21.74 9.28 47.64
C PHE A 576 -21.41 7.78 47.66
N PHE A 577 -21.65 7.11 48.80
CA PHE A 577 -21.35 5.70 49.00
C PHE A 577 -22.53 4.76 48.82
N LYS A 578 -23.74 5.29 48.65
CA LYS A 578 -24.85 4.51 48.13
C LYS A 578 -24.56 4.17 46.67
N VAL A 579 -23.79 3.11 46.50
CA VAL A 579 -23.78 2.30 45.30
C VAL A 579 -25.24 1.99 45.04
N LYS A 580 -25.77 2.47 43.89
CA LYS A 580 -27.04 1.99 43.34
C LYS A 580 -27.14 0.53 43.71
N GLN A 581 -28.15 0.15 44.51
CA GLN A 581 -28.42 -1.25 44.85
C GLN A 581 -28.08 -2.07 43.62
N ARG A 582 -27.19 -3.06 43.76
CA ARG A 582 -27.06 -4.06 42.70
C ARG A 582 -28.39 -4.79 42.71
N LEU A 583 -29.31 -4.24 41.94
CA LEU A 583 -30.56 -4.85 41.56
C LEU A 583 -30.20 -6.27 41.16
N ASN A 584 -30.95 -7.24 41.68
CA ASN A 584 -30.75 -8.60 41.24
C ASN A 584 -31.15 -8.68 39.74
N TRP A 585 -30.98 -9.84 39.11
CA TRP A 585 -31.28 -9.93 37.68
C TRP A 585 -32.75 -9.59 37.37
N GLU A 586 -33.67 -9.94 38.27
CA GLU A 586 -35.12 -9.70 38.13
C GLU A 586 -35.46 -8.21 38.26
N ASP A 587 -34.81 -7.52 39.20
CA ASP A 587 -34.96 -6.08 39.40
C ASP A 587 -34.44 -5.29 38.19
N TYR A 588 -33.32 -5.70 37.59
CA TYR A 588 -32.81 -5.08 36.37
C TYR A 588 -33.67 -5.39 35.14
N HIS A 589 -34.23 -6.60 35.07
CA HIS A 589 -35.18 -6.98 34.02
C HIS A 589 -36.46 -6.15 34.11
N LYS A 590 -36.97 -5.89 35.33
CA LYS A 590 -38.10 -5.00 35.57
C LYS A 590 -37.81 -3.55 35.17
N LEU A 591 -36.66 -3.00 35.56
CA LEU A 591 -36.26 -1.66 35.11
C LEU A 591 -36.12 -1.57 33.58
N PHE A 592 -35.66 -2.64 32.94
CA PHE A 592 -35.57 -2.71 31.49
C PHE A 592 -36.95 -2.71 30.84
N ALA A 593 -37.90 -3.48 31.38
CA ALA A 593 -39.30 -3.49 30.95
C ALA A 593 -39.96 -2.10 31.10
N ASP A 594 -39.86 -1.52 32.29
CA ASP A 594 -40.46 -0.21 32.61
C ASP A 594 -39.88 0.90 31.71
N PHE A 595 -38.58 0.84 31.41
CA PHE A 595 -37.94 1.79 30.51
C PHE A 595 -38.48 1.70 29.09
N ILE A 596 -38.64 0.48 28.55
CA ILE A 596 -39.16 0.27 27.19
C ILE A 596 -40.59 0.76 27.10
N ILE A 597 -41.44 0.39 28.06
CA ILE A 597 -42.84 0.82 28.10
C ILE A 597 -42.94 2.35 28.16
N LYS A 598 -42.13 2.99 29.01
CA LYS A 598 -42.19 4.44 29.21
C LYS A 598 -41.64 5.25 28.03
N ASN A 599 -40.58 4.76 27.37
CA ASN A 599 -39.84 5.55 26.38
C ASN A 599 -39.99 5.04 24.94
N ASN A 600 -40.69 3.92 24.74
CA ASN A 600 -40.88 3.23 23.46
C ASN A 600 -39.57 3.02 22.67
N ARG A 601 -38.46 2.79 23.38
CA ARG A 601 -37.13 2.55 22.79
C ARG A 601 -36.24 1.78 23.76
N LEU A 602 -35.16 1.20 23.23
CA LEU A 602 -34.11 0.60 24.04
C LEU A 602 -33.28 1.67 24.79
N PRO A 603 -32.85 1.39 26.03
CA PRO A 603 -31.91 2.25 26.77
C PRO A 603 -30.51 2.20 26.13
N SER A 604 -29.85 3.35 26.09
CA SER A 604 -28.47 3.49 25.61
C SER A 604 -27.44 2.90 26.59
N LYS A 605 -26.17 2.84 26.16
CA LYS A 605 -25.08 2.25 26.95
C LYS A 605 -24.87 2.91 28.31
N THR A 606 -25.20 4.19 28.44
CA THR A 606 -25.08 4.98 29.67
C THR A 606 -26.35 4.93 30.52
N GLU A 607 -27.51 4.80 29.89
CA GLU A 607 -28.82 4.78 30.56
C GLU A 607 -29.07 3.45 31.30
N LEU A 608 -28.73 2.31 30.70
CA LEU A 608 -28.82 1.01 31.38
C LEU A 608 -27.69 0.06 30.94
N PRO A 609 -26.50 0.17 31.55
CA PRO A 609 -25.33 -0.65 31.19
C PRO A 609 -25.57 -2.17 31.27
N TRP A 610 -26.50 -2.62 32.12
CA TRP A 610 -26.90 -4.02 32.29
C TRP A 610 -27.30 -4.70 30.98
N VAL A 611 -27.93 -3.96 30.05
CA VAL A 611 -28.35 -4.45 28.72
C VAL A 611 -27.16 -4.95 27.89
N ASN A 612 -26.02 -4.26 27.94
CA ASN A 612 -24.82 -4.70 27.21
C ASN A 612 -24.14 -5.88 27.90
N LEU A 613 -24.21 -5.95 29.23
CA LEU A 613 -23.69 -7.07 29.99
C LEU A 613 -24.42 -8.37 29.60
N GLN A 614 -25.76 -8.34 29.50
CA GLN A 614 -26.53 -9.51 29.06
C GLN A 614 -26.15 -9.93 27.64
N ARG A 615 -25.96 -8.98 26.70
CA ARG A 615 -25.53 -9.28 25.32
C ARG A 615 -24.15 -9.92 25.24
N ASN A 616 -23.21 -9.47 26.06
CA ASN A 616 -21.87 -10.04 26.11
C ASN A 616 -21.89 -11.47 26.70
N LEU A 617 -22.67 -11.69 27.75
CA LEU A 617 -22.86 -13.02 28.35
C LEU A 617 -23.51 -14.00 27.36
N TYR A 618 -24.48 -13.53 26.56
CA TYR A 618 -25.08 -14.33 25.49
C TYR A 618 -24.05 -14.72 24.41
N LYS A 619 -23.23 -13.76 23.94
CA LYS A 619 -22.14 -14.04 22.98
C LYS A 619 -21.10 -15.02 23.50
N ALA A 620 -20.82 -14.96 24.79
CA ALA A 620 -19.89 -15.87 25.46
C ALA A 620 -20.52 -17.25 25.78
N GLY A 621 -21.76 -17.52 25.35
CA GLY A 621 -22.48 -18.76 25.64
C GLY A 621 -22.77 -19.01 27.13
N SER A 622 -22.61 -17.97 27.96
CA SER A 622 -22.64 -18.06 29.43
C SER A 622 -23.98 -17.58 30.03
N LEU A 623 -24.95 -17.18 29.19
CA LEU A 623 -26.27 -16.72 29.63
C LEU A 623 -27.29 -17.87 29.64
N PRO A 624 -27.95 -18.18 30.77
CA PRO A 624 -28.93 -19.25 30.84
C PRO A 624 -30.14 -19.04 29.91
N ASN A 625 -30.61 -20.12 29.26
CA ASN A 625 -31.75 -20.11 28.34
C ASN A 625 -33.04 -19.50 28.93
N LYS A 626 -33.30 -19.68 30.24
CA LYS A 626 -34.45 -19.07 30.91
C LYS A 626 -34.38 -17.53 30.90
N LYS A 627 -33.19 -16.97 31.07
CA LYS A 627 -32.95 -15.52 31.04
C LYS A 627 -32.97 -14.94 29.63
N ILE A 628 -32.56 -15.74 28.64
CA ILE A 628 -32.67 -15.40 27.22
C ILE A 628 -34.15 -15.22 26.85
N LYS A 629 -34.98 -16.23 27.14
CA LYS A 629 -36.43 -16.19 26.88
C LYS A 629 -37.11 -14.99 27.54
N LEU A 630 -36.86 -14.75 28.83
CA LEU A 630 -37.49 -13.63 29.56
C LEU A 630 -37.15 -12.25 28.97
N ILE A 631 -35.95 -12.08 28.41
CA ILE A 631 -35.57 -10.81 27.76
C ILE A 631 -36.15 -10.74 26.33
N GLU A 632 -36.20 -11.86 25.61
CA GLU A 632 -36.82 -11.95 24.27
C GLU A 632 -38.34 -11.82 24.30
N GLU A 633 -39.00 -12.12 25.42
CA GLU A 633 -40.43 -11.86 25.62
C GLU A 633 -40.74 -10.35 25.68
N LEU A 634 -39.81 -9.53 26.20
CA LEU A 634 -39.98 -8.07 26.27
C LEU A 634 -39.56 -7.38 24.97
N VAL A 635 -38.48 -7.86 24.38
CA VAL A 635 -37.95 -7.35 23.11
C VAL A 635 -37.57 -8.56 22.28
N PRO A 636 -38.45 -9.00 21.37
CA PRO A 636 -38.14 -10.14 20.55
C PRO A 636 -36.85 -9.91 19.77
N ASP A 637 -36.07 -10.98 19.64
CA ASP A 637 -34.74 -10.97 19.04
C ASP A 637 -33.72 -10.05 19.76
N PHE A 638 -33.90 -9.71 21.04
CA PHE A 638 -33.00 -8.80 21.77
C PHE A 638 -31.50 -9.13 21.70
N PHE A 639 -31.18 -10.42 21.73
CA PHE A 639 -29.81 -10.95 21.67
C PHE A 639 -29.29 -11.12 20.26
N VAL A 640 -30.21 -11.06 19.31
CA VAL A 640 -29.87 -10.85 17.91
C VAL A 640 -29.69 -9.33 17.76
N HIS A 641 -28.60 -8.92 17.11
CA HIS A 641 -28.38 -7.57 16.58
C HIS A 641 -27.61 -6.51 17.40
N GLU A 642 -26.66 -5.85 16.72
CA GLU A 642 -26.94 -4.75 15.75
C GLU A 642 -28.22 -3.88 15.91
N SER A 643 -29.04 -3.98 16.98
CA SER A 643 -30.45 -3.53 16.95
C SER A 643 -30.64 -2.02 17.06
N ILE A 644 -29.80 -1.28 17.78
CA ILE A 644 -29.93 0.20 17.87
C ILE A 644 -29.61 0.86 16.52
N THR A 645 -28.63 0.32 15.81
CA THR A 645 -28.28 0.73 14.45
C THR A 645 -29.31 0.29 13.42
N TRP A 646 -30.09 -0.76 13.71
CA TRP A 646 -31.08 -1.28 12.77
C TRP A 646 -32.30 -0.35 12.66
N TYR A 647 -32.95 -0.03 13.78
CA TYR A 647 -34.16 0.81 13.76
C TYR A 647 -33.88 2.24 13.25
N LYS A 648 -32.74 2.84 13.63
CA LYS A 648 -32.33 4.14 13.07
C LYS A 648 -32.11 4.16 11.55
N GLN A 649 -31.80 3.02 10.97
CA GLN A 649 -31.62 2.90 9.53
C GLN A 649 -32.93 2.54 8.83
N TYR A 650 -33.81 1.80 9.52
CA TYR A 650 -35.20 1.60 9.10
C TYR A 650 -35.96 2.94 9.01
N ASP A 651 -35.88 3.80 10.02
CA ASP A 651 -36.55 5.12 9.99
C ASP A 651 -36.09 5.98 8.79
N LYS A 652 -34.80 5.89 8.45
CA LYS A 652 -34.23 6.57 7.27
C LYS A 652 -34.75 5.98 5.95
N LEU A 653 -34.94 4.67 5.91
CA LEU A 653 -35.49 3.96 4.76
C LEU A 653 -36.97 4.34 4.57
N GLU A 654 -37.76 4.34 5.64
CA GLU A 654 -39.16 4.75 5.65
C GLU A 654 -39.33 6.19 5.15
N PHE A 655 -38.56 7.12 5.71
CA PHE A 655 -38.57 8.52 5.27
C PHE A 655 -38.20 8.67 3.79
N PHE A 656 -37.21 7.91 3.31
CA PHE A 656 -36.82 7.92 1.90
C PHE A 656 -37.95 7.40 0.99
N TYR A 657 -38.57 6.29 1.39
CA TYR A 657 -39.64 5.66 0.62
C TYR A 657 -40.88 6.56 0.54
N GLN A 658 -41.32 7.14 1.67
CA GLN A 658 -42.44 8.08 1.70
C GLN A 658 -42.20 9.31 0.80
N LYS A 659 -40.95 9.79 0.72
CA LYS A 659 -40.60 10.98 -0.08
C LYS A 659 -40.46 10.69 -1.58
N THR A 660 -40.03 9.50 -1.95
CA THR A 660 -39.65 9.17 -3.34
C THR A 660 -40.54 8.12 -4.00
N ASN A 661 -41.41 7.48 -3.23
CA ASN A 661 -42.27 6.36 -3.61
C ASN A 661 -41.50 5.22 -4.30
N ARG A 662 -40.24 5.01 -3.93
CA ARG A 662 -39.36 3.94 -4.42
C ARG A 662 -38.36 3.51 -3.35
N LEU A 663 -37.84 2.29 -3.48
CA LEU A 663 -36.75 1.81 -2.64
C LEU A 663 -35.39 2.45 -3.04
N PRO A 664 -34.49 2.70 -2.08
CA PRO A 664 -33.16 3.25 -2.35
C PRO A 664 -32.24 2.23 -3.02
N ARG A 665 -31.39 2.70 -3.94
CA ARG A 665 -30.35 1.90 -4.60
C ARG A 665 -29.23 1.56 -3.62
N ARG A 666 -28.43 0.52 -3.92
CA ARG A 666 -27.30 0.08 -3.06
C ARG A 666 -26.32 1.21 -2.68
N ASN A 667 -26.11 2.16 -3.60
CA ASN A 667 -25.21 3.30 -3.41
C ASN A 667 -25.86 4.40 -2.54
N GLU A 668 -27.19 4.47 -2.52
CA GLU A 668 -27.98 5.43 -1.74
C GLU A 668 -28.18 4.92 -0.31
N MET A 669 -28.34 3.60 -0.12
CA MET A 669 -28.46 3.00 1.21
C MET A 669 -27.89 1.57 1.24
N LYS A 670 -26.59 1.45 1.53
CA LYS A 670 -25.91 0.15 1.66
C LYS A 670 -26.52 -0.76 2.73
N TRP A 671 -27.15 -0.17 3.75
CA TRP A 671 -27.75 -0.90 4.86
C TRP A 671 -28.95 -1.77 4.42
N LEU A 672 -29.81 -1.30 3.53
CA LEU A 672 -30.93 -2.08 3.00
C LEU A 672 -30.42 -3.34 2.28
N SER A 673 -29.37 -3.22 1.46
CA SER A 673 -28.69 -4.35 0.80
C SER A 673 -28.20 -5.43 1.77
N LEU A 674 -27.73 -5.00 2.95
CA LEU A 674 -27.28 -5.92 4.00
C LEU A 674 -28.47 -6.63 4.67
N GLN A 675 -29.61 -5.95 4.87
CA GLN A 675 -30.79 -6.58 5.47
C GLN A 675 -31.42 -7.65 4.57
N ILE A 676 -31.42 -7.43 3.26
CA ILE A 676 -31.93 -8.43 2.30
C ILE A 676 -31.01 -9.64 2.24
N GLN A 677 -29.69 -9.44 2.37
CA GLN A 677 -28.75 -10.54 2.50
C GLN A 677 -28.99 -11.33 3.80
N ASN A 678 -29.21 -10.63 4.92
CA ASN A 678 -29.53 -11.27 6.19
C ASN A 678 -30.85 -12.05 6.14
N TYR A 679 -31.86 -11.57 5.41
CA TYR A 679 -33.10 -12.30 5.14
C TYR A 679 -32.84 -13.60 4.38
N LYS A 680 -32.07 -13.55 3.29
CA LYS A 680 -31.69 -14.74 2.48
C LYS A 680 -30.87 -15.76 3.26
N GLU A 681 -30.05 -15.30 4.20
CA GLU A 681 -29.25 -16.16 5.06
C GLU A 681 -30.03 -16.69 6.28
N GLY A 682 -31.32 -16.36 6.41
CA GLY A 682 -32.18 -16.78 7.53
C GLY A 682 -31.82 -16.12 8.87
N LYS A 683 -31.08 -15.01 8.83
CA LYS A 683 -30.55 -14.28 10.00
C LYS A 683 -31.40 -13.09 10.41
N LEU A 684 -32.44 -12.76 9.63
CA LEU A 684 -33.37 -11.67 9.92
C LEU A 684 -34.61 -12.21 10.62
N SER A 685 -35.06 -11.52 11.67
CA SER A 685 -36.19 -12.00 12.46
C SER A 685 -37.55 -11.71 11.84
N LYS A 686 -38.56 -12.48 12.28
CA LYS A 686 -39.93 -12.41 11.74
C LYS A 686 -40.56 -11.02 11.89
N GLU A 687 -40.25 -10.29 12.95
CA GLU A 687 -40.79 -8.95 13.19
C GLU A 687 -40.14 -7.90 12.29
N LYS A 688 -38.83 -7.99 12.08
CA LYS A 688 -38.10 -7.13 11.14
C LYS A 688 -38.47 -7.38 9.68
N ILE A 689 -38.80 -8.63 9.37
CA ILE A 689 -39.38 -9.03 8.08
C ILE A 689 -40.73 -8.33 7.91
N LYS A 690 -41.65 -8.48 8.87
CA LYS A 690 -42.95 -7.80 8.83
C LYS A 690 -42.85 -6.27 8.72
N MET A 691 -41.93 -5.63 9.44
CA MET A 691 -41.75 -4.17 9.36
C MET A 691 -41.24 -3.71 7.99
N LEU A 692 -40.36 -4.48 7.35
CA LEU A 692 -39.89 -4.16 6.01
C LEU A 692 -41.00 -4.45 4.98
N GLU A 693 -41.73 -5.56 5.12
CA GLU A 693 -42.87 -5.93 4.28
C GLU A 693 -44.06 -4.97 4.40
N SER A 694 -44.24 -4.30 5.54
CA SER A 694 -45.31 -3.31 5.71
C SER A 694 -45.09 -2.04 4.89
N MET A 695 -43.84 -1.75 4.48
CA MET A 695 -43.54 -0.64 3.57
C MET A 695 -43.74 -1.03 2.10
N ASP A 696 -43.29 -2.23 1.76
CA ASP A 696 -43.40 -2.81 0.42
C ASP A 696 -43.47 -4.34 0.62
N ALA A 697 -44.62 -4.95 0.32
CA ALA A 697 -44.88 -6.37 0.58
C ALA A 697 -43.86 -7.28 -0.12
N ASP A 698 -43.26 -6.78 -1.19
CA ASP A 698 -42.29 -7.48 -2.00
C ASP A 698 -40.86 -6.94 -1.77
N ILE A 699 -40.60 -6.19 -0.69
CA ILE A 699 -39.30 -5.56 -0.43
C ILE A 699 -38.15 -6.56 -0.50
N PHE A 700 -38.32 -7.79 -0.02
CA PHE A 700 -37.28 -8.82 -0.04
C PHE A 700 -37.14 -9.55 -1.39
N ILE A 701 -38.15 -9.40 -2.24
CA ILE A 701 -38.21 -9.91 -3.61
C ILE A 701 -37.57 -8.88 -4.57
N HIS A 702 -37.90 -7.59 -4.40
CA HIS A 702 -37.53 -6.52 -5.33
C HIS A 702 -36.12 -5.93 -5.13
N SER A 703 -35.61 -5.89 -3.89
CA SER A 703 -34.52 -4.95 -3.56
C SER A 703 -33.09 -5.46 -3.65
N THR A 704 -32.83 -6.71 -4.08
CA THR A 704 -31.44 -7.12 -4.40
C THR A 704 -31.09 -7.27 -5.87
N LEU A 705 -32.03 -7.31 -6.83
CA LEU A 705 -31.65 -7.39 -8.24
C LEU A 705 -32.73 -6.94 -9.25
N ASN A 706 -34.00 -6.70 -8.88
CA ASN A 706 -35.07 -6.63 -9.87
C ASN A 706 -35.24 -5.30 -10.60
N ALA A 707 -34.99 -4.12 -10.00
CA ALA A 707 -35.19 -2.86 -10.75
C ALA A 707 -34.28 -2.70 -11.99
N GLN A 708 -33.01 -3.13 -11.88
CA GLN A 708 -32.09 -3.19 -13.03
C GLN A 708 -32.38 -4.38 -13.95
N TRP A 709 -32.85 -5.51 -13.39
CA TRP A 709 -33.15 -6.71 -14.16
C TRP A 709 -34.40 -6.51 -15.02
N GLU A 710 -35.48 -5.95 -14.48
CA GLU A 710 -36.71 -5.59 -15.18
C GLU A 710 -36.51 -4.47 -16.21
N GLU A 711 -35.69 -3.45 -15.92
CA GLU A 711 -35.36 -2.41 -16.89
C GLU A 711 -34.61 -2.99 -18.10
N ILE A 712 -33.64 -3.90 -17.86
CA ILE A 712 -32.87 -4.54 -18.93
C ILE A 712 -33.69 -5.62 -19.64
N TYR A 713 -34.56 -6.35 -18.93
CA TYR A 713 -35.50 -7.31 -19.50
C TYR A 713 -36.52 -6.61 -20.40
N THR A 714 -37.05 -5.45 -19.99
CA THR A 714 -37.93 -4.60 -20.82
C THR A 714 -37.21 -4.15 -22.09
N LYS A 715 -35.93 -3.73 -21.98
CA LYS A 715 -35.10 -3.40 -23.16
C LYS A 715 -34.87 -4.60 -24.08
N LEU A 716 -34.73 -5.81 -23.53
CA LEU A 716 -34.60 -7.04 -24.31
C LEU A 716 -35.91 -7.40 -25.03
N LYS A 717 -37.06 -7.17 -24.41
CA LYS A 717 -38.37 -7.37 -25.03
C LYS A 717 -38.57 -6.42 -26.23
N ILE A 718 -38.29 -5.13 -26.03
CA ILE A 718 -38.32 -4.12 -27.12
C ILE A 718 -37.34 -4.49 -28.24
N PHE A 719 -36.14 -4.95 -27.89
CA PHE A 719 -35.14 -5.39 -28.88
C PHE A 719 -35.62 -6.61 -29.68
N LYS A 720 -36.22 -7.61 -29.01
CA LYS A 720 -36.76 -8.80 -29.67
C LYS A 720 -37.92 -8.42 -30.60
N GLU A 721 -38.84 -7.57 -30.15
CA GLU A 721 -39.95 -7.08 -30.99
C GLU A 721 -39.45 -6.31 -32.22
N LYS A 722 -38.36 -5.53 -32.07
CA LYS A 722 -37.79 -4.72 -33.16
C LYS A 722 -36.95 -5.51 -34.16
N TYR A 723 -36.19 -6.50 -33.70
CA TYR A 723 -35.19 -7.20 -34.53
C TYR A 723 -35.48 -8.70 -34.73
N ASN A 724 -36.58 -9.20 -34.16
CA ASN A 724 -36.99 -10.62 -34.15
C ASN A 724 -35.91 -11.60 -33.69
N ARG A 725 -34.99 -11.14 -32.82
CA ARG A 725 -33.90 -11.93 -32.23
C ARG A 725 -33.45 -11.31 -30.91
N LEU A 726 -32.76 -12.08 -30.07
CA LEU A 726 -32.08 -11.52 -28.90
C LEU A 726 -30.70 -10.90 -29.26
N PRO A 727 -30.17 -9.96 -28.45
CA PRO A 727 -28.83 -9.42 -28.65
C PRO A 727 -27.74 -10.49 -28.52
N ASN A 728 -26.73 -10.42 -29.38
CA ASN A 728 -25.59 -11.33 -29.36
C ASN A 728 -24.54 -10.93 -28.29
N ARG A 729 -23.39 -11.63 -28.27
CA ARG A 729 -22.36 -11.45 -27.23
C ARG A 729 -21.72 -10.06 -27.16
N SER A 730 -21.60 -9.39 -28.29
CA SER A 730 -21.11 -8.00 -28.36
C SER A 730 -22.19 -6.98 -28.03
N GLU A 731 -23.47 -7.32 -28.21
CA GLU A 731 -24.60 -6.39 -28.08
C GLU A 731 -25.20 -6.37 -26.66
N SER A 732 -25.05 -7.44 -25.86
CA SER A 732 -25.46 -7.44 -24.46
C SER A 732 -24.56 -8.30 -23.57
N THR A 733 -23.68 -7.64 -22.82
CA THR A 733 -22.88 -8.29 -21.77
C THR A 733 -23.77 -8.85 -20.66
N TRP A 734 -24.91 -8.20 -20.39
CA TRP A 734 -25.85 -8.59 -19.36
C TRP A 734 -26.54 -9.94 -19.66
N LEU A 735 -27.05 -10.16 -20.88
CA LEU A 735 -27.69 -11.42 -21.27
C LEU A 735 -26.73 -12.61 -21.16
N ASN A 736 -25.44 -12.39 -21.46
CA ASN A 736 -24.41 -13.41 -21.31
C ASN A 736 -24.04 -13.69 -19.85
N ASN A 737 -24.09 -12.67 -18.99
CA ASN A 737 -23.93 -12.85 -17.56
C ASN A 737 -25.10 -13.66 -16.98
N GLN A 738 -26.35 -13.43 -17.43
CA GLN A 738 -27.50 -14.25 -17.02
C GLN A 738 -27.34 -15.71 -17.44
N ARG A 739 -26.95 -15.98 -18.70
CA ARG A 739 -26.62 -17.35 -19.15
C ARG A 739 -25.51 -18.00 -18.31
N THR A 740 -24.55 -17.22 -17.84
CA THR A 740 -23.47 -17.71 -16.95
C THR A 740 -23.94 -17.99 -15.54
N LEU A 741 -24.89 -17.20 -15.01
CA LEU A 741 -25.50 -17.43 -13.70
C LEU A 741 -26.42 -18.66 -13.70
N PHE A 742 -27.12 -18.90 -14.81
CA PHE A 742 -27.95 -20.10 -15.04
C PHE A 742 -27.10 -21.36 -14.94
N ARG A 743 -25.97 -21.40 -15.67
CA ARG A 743 -24.98 -22.51 -15.61
C ARG A 743 -24.40 -22.77 -14.22
N LYS A 744 -24.41 -21.78 -13.34
CA LYS A 744 -23.89 -21.88 -11.97
C LYS A 744 -24.98 -22.27 -10.96
N GLY A 745 -26.22 -22.49 -11.41
CA GLY A 745 -27.37 -22.77 -10.55
C GLY A 745 -27.73 -21.58 -9.65
N ARG A 746 -27.44 -20.35 -10.07
CA ARG A 746 -27.59 -19.12 -9.26
C ARG A 746 -28.72 -18.20 -9.73
N LEU A 747 -29.51 -18.65 -10.70
CA LEU A 747 -30.67 -17.93 -11.24
C LEU A 747 -31.94 -18.45 -10.53
N SER A 748 -32.86 -17.55 -10.18
CA SER A 748 -34.14 -17.94 -9.56
C SER A 748 -35.09 -18.59 -10.57
N ALA A 749 -36.03 -19.40 -10.10
CA ALA A 749 -37.01 -20.10 -10.94
C ALA A 749 -37.84 -19.12 -11.80
N GLU A 750 -38.28 -18.01 -11.21
CA GLU A 750 -39.07 -16.96 -11.88
C GLU A 750 -38.27 -16.25 -13.00
N GLN A 751 -36.99 -15.98 -12.78
CA GLN A 751 -36.12 -15.38 -13.80
C GLN A 751 -35.79 -16.36 -14.94
N ILE A 752 -35.71 -17.66 -14.65
CA ILE A 752 -35.56 -18.71 -15.65
C ILE A 752 -36.82 -18.77 -16.51
N GLU A 753 -37.99 -18.76 -15.89
CA GLU A 753 -39.29 -18.77 -16.58
C GLU A 753 -39.46 -17.56 -17.50
N LEU A 754 -39.19 -16.35 -17.01
CA LEU A 754 -39.27 -15.11 -17.81
C LEU A 754 -38.31 -15.13 -19.03
N LEU A 755 -37.07 -15.57 -18.84
CA LEU A 755 -36.09 -15.64 -19.93
C LEU A 755 -36.37 -16.78 -20.92
N THR A 756 -36.95 -17.88 -20.46
CA THR A 756 -37.39 -19.01 -21.30
C THR A 756 -38.62 -18.64 -22.12
N ASN A 757 -39.56 -17.89 -21.53
CA ASN A 757 -40.70 -17.32 -22.25
C ASN A 757 -40.26 -16.27 -23.28
N LEU A 758 -39.18 -15.54 -23.01
CA LEU A 758 -38.60 -14.59 -23.95
C LEU A 758 -37.83 -15.30 -25.08
N ASP A 759 -37.23 -16.46 -24.87
CA ASP A 759 -36.57 -17.29 -25.88
C ASP A 759 -36.43 -18.72 -25.36
N SER A 760 -37.16 -19.67 -25.96
CA SER A 760 -37.20 -21.07 -25.52
C SER A 760 -35.82 -21.75 -25.56
N THR A 761 -34.88 -21.21 -26.33
CA THR A 761 -33.50 -21.72 -26.41
C THR A 761 -32.61 -21.29 -25.24
N PHE A 762 -33.11 -20.41 -24.34
CA PHE A 762 -32.37 -19.91 -23.17
C PHE A 762 -31.95 -21.05 -22.23
N THR A 763 -32.85 -22.01 -22.00
CA THR A 763 -32.61 -23.21 -21.18
C THR A 763 -31.96 -24.35 -21.96
N GLU A 764 -31.97 -24.31 -23.29
CA GLU A 764 -31.43 -25.38 -24.16
C GLU A 764 -29.90 -25.37 -24.28
N THR A 765 -29.16 -24.48 -23.60
CA THR A 765 -27.70 -24.34 -23.80
C THR A 765 -26.80 -24.63 -22.60
N LEU A 766 -26.47 -25.92 -22.52
CA LEU A 766 -25.14 -26.52 -22.27
C LEU A 766 -24.58 -26.43 -20.84
N THR A 767 -24.66 -27.55 -20.13
CA THR A 767 -23.78 -27.86 -19.01
C THR A 767 -22.33 -28.04 -19.51
N PHE A 768 -21.36 -27.91 -18.60
CA PHE A 768 -19.94 -28.12 -18.92
C PHE A 768 -19.63 -29.56 -19.37
N GLU A 769 -20.48 -30.52 -19.01
CA GLU A 769 -20.41 -31.91 -19.47
C GLU A 769 -20.93 -32.05 -20.91
N ASP A 770 -22.03 -31.37 -21.27
CA ASP A 770 -22.58 -31.39 -22.63
C ASP A 770 -21.63 -30.77 -23.66
N THR A 771 -20.89 -29.73 -23.27
CA THR A 771 -19.88 -29.12 -24.17
C THR A 771 -18.67 -30.03 -24.38
N TRP A 772 -18.33 -30.87 -23.40
CA TRP A 772 -17.23 -31.83 -23.56
C TRP A 772 -17.66 -33.00 -24.45
N MET A 773 -18.82 -33.61 -24.19
CA MET A 773 -19.35 -34.72 -25.00
C MET A 773 -19.69 -34.31 -26.43
N ASN A 774 -20.22 -33.10 -26.64
CA ASN A 774 -20.49 -32.57 -27.99
C ASN A 774 -19.19 -32.32 -28.78
N ASN A 775 -18.16 -31.76 -28.14
CA ASN A 775 -16.86 -31.57 -28.80
C ASN A 775 -16.13 -32.90 -29.04
N TYR A 776 -16.28 -33.86 -28.13
CA TYR A 776 -15.78 -35.22 -28.30
C TYR A 776 -16.49 -35.94 -29.46
N GLY A 777 -17.82 -35.82 -29.57
CA GLY A 777 -18.60 -36.35 -30.69
C GLY A 777 -18.19 -35.75 -32.03
N LYS A 778 -17.97 -34.43 -32.10
CA LYS A 778 -17.47 -33.76 -33.31
C LYS A 778 -16.06 -34.20 -33.70
N LEU A 779 -15.19 -34.44 -32.71
CA LEU A 779 -13.86 -34.98 -32.95
C LEU A 779 -13.93 -36.41 -33.52
N MET A 780 -14.77 -37.26 -32.95
CA MET A 780 -15.02 -38.63 -33.44
C MET A 780 -15.55 -38.63 -34.87
N GLN A 781 -16.56 -37.79 -35.15
CA GLN A 781 -17.12 -37.66 -36.49
C GLN A 781 -16.06 -37.22 -37.51
N PHE A 782 -15.27 -36.21 -37.18
CA PHE A 782 -14.20 -35.74 -38.07
C PHE A 782 -13.16 -36.83 -38.33
N VAL A 783 -12.73 -37.56 -37.30
CA VAL A 783 -11.74 -38.64 -37.44
C VAL A 783 -12.30 -39.79 -38.27
N ASN A 784 -13.57 -40.16 -38.07
CA ASN A 784 -14.23 -41.18 -38.89
C ASN A 784 -14.36 -40.75 -40.36
N GLU A 785 -14.65 -39.48 -40.63
CA GLU A 785 -14.82 -38.96 -41.99
C GLU A 785 -13.48 -38.74 -42.72
N ASN A 786 -12.41 -38.39 -42.00
CA ASN A 786 -11.14 -37.95 -42.60
C ASN A 786 -9.95 -38.90 -42.34
N GLY A 787 -10.13 -39.94 -41.51
CA GLY A 787 -9.10 -40.92 -41.17
C GLY A 787 -7.89 -40.36 -40.40
N LYS A 788 -7.95 -39.11 -39.92
CA LYS A 788 -6.85 -38.43 -39.24
C LYS A 788 -7.34 -37.40 -38.23
N LEU A 789 -6.51 -37.08 -37.25
CA LEU A 789 -6.79 -36.01 -36.29
C LEU A 789 -6.82 -34.62 -36.95
N PRO A 790 -7.75 -33.73 -36.55
CA PRO A 790 -7.78 -32.35 -37.03
C PRO A 790 -6.54 -31.56 -36.59
N SER A 791 -6.12 -30.57 -37.38
CA SER A 791 -4.99 -29.72 -36.99
C SER A 791 -5.37 -28.80 -35.82
N SER A 792 -4.37 -28.37 -35.04
CA SER A 792 -4.59 -27.44 -33.92
C SER A 792 -4.99 -26.02 -34.37
N LYS A 793 -4.90 -25.71 -35.67
CA LYS A 793 -5.43 -24.47 -36.26
C LYS A 793 -6.93 -24.58 -36.54
N GLU A 794 -7.40 -25.77 -36.96
CA GLU A 794 -8.81 -26.04 -37.27
C GLU A 794 -9.64 -26.30 -36.02
N TYR A 795 -9.07 -26.96 -35.00
CA TYR A 795 -9.74 -27.23 -33.73
C TYR A 795 -8.96 -26.68 -32.54
N LYS A 796 -9.31 -25.45 -32.14
CA LYS A 796 -8.71 -24.75 -30.97
C LYS A 796 -8.87 -25.54 -29.67
N TRP A 797 -9.92 -26.36 -29.54
CA TRP A 797 -10.18 -27.20 -28.37
C TRP A 797 -9.09 -28.25 -28.14
N LEU A 798 -8.48 -28.81 -29.20
CA LEU A 798 -7.37 -29.76 -29.09
C LEU A 798 -6.13 -29.15 -28.43
N LYS A 799 -5.84 -27.86 -28.68
CA LYS A 799 -4.72 -27.15 -28.06
C LYS A 799 -4.91 -27.01 -26.54
N LEU A 800 -6.17 -26.82 -26.10
CA LEU A 800 -6.51 -26.73 -24.68
C LEU A 800 -6.41 -28.10 -23.99
N LEU A 801 -6.91 -29.17 -24.62
CA LEU A 801 -6.80 -30.55 -24.10
C LEU A 801 -5.34 -30.96 -23.91
N ARG A 802 -4.52 -30.73 -24.92
CA ARG A 802 -3.07 -31.00 -24.89
C ARG A 802 -2.34 -30.24 -23.78
N ARG A 803 -2.72 -28.98 -23.55
CA ARG A 803 -2.17 -28.16 -22.47
C ARG A 803 -2.61 -28.63 -21.09
N ASN A 804 -3.88 -29.01 -20.95
CA ASN A 804 -4.41 -29.50 -19.66
C ASN A 804 -3.82 -30.86 -19.30
N TYR A 805 -3.61 -31.75 -20.28
CA TYR A 805 -2.88 -33.01 -20.10
C TYR A 805 -1.44 -32.75 -19.63
N ALA A 806 -0.69 -31.86 -20.30
CA ALA A 806 0.68 -31.50 -19.90
C ALA A 806 0.80 -30.85 -18.51
N GLN A 807 -0.31 -30.37 -17.94
CA GLN A 807 -0.37 -29.76 -16.60
C GLN A 807 -0.99 -30.68 -15.54
N ASN A 808 -1.26 -31.95 -15.87
CA ASN A 808 -1.97 -32.92 -15.01
C ASN A 808 -3.34 -32.41 -14.50
N LYS A 809 -4.07 -31.71 -15.38
CA LYS A 809 -5.40 -31.14 -15.08
C LYS A 809 -6.54 -31.81 -15.84
N LEU A 810 -6.24 -32.82 -16.66
CA LEU A 810 -7.24 -33.59 -17.39
C LEU A 810 -7.58 -34.84 -16.59
N ALA A 811 -8.87 -35.10 -16.38
CA ALA A 811 -9.35 -36.26 -15.62
C ALA A 811 -9.08 -37.56 -16.40
N GLU A 812 -8.85 -38.65 -15.67
CA GLU A 812 -8.38 -39.94 -16.23
C GLU A 812 -9.39 -40.56 -17.21
N ASP A 813 -10.68 -40.52 -16.87
CA ASP A 813 -11.79 -40.93 -17.74
C ASP A 813 -11.76 -40.24 -19.12
N LYS A 814 -11.40 -38.96 -19.15
CA LYS A 814 -11.29 -38.15 -20.37
C LYS A 814 -10.02 -38.42 -21.16
N ILE A 815 -8.94 -38.81 -20.48
CA ILE A 815 -7.70 -39.26 -21.12
C ILE A 815 -7.98 -40.58 -21.86
N GLN A 816 -8.63 -41.53 -21.20
CA GLN A 816 -8.99 -42.82 -21.78
C GLN A 816 -9.92 -42.69 -23.00
N LEU A 817 -10.89 -41.78 -22.96
CA LEU A 817 -11.75 -41.51 -24.11
C LEU A 817 -10.97 -40.95 -25.31
N LEU A 818 -10.01 -40.05 -25.09
CA LEU A 818 -9.19 -39.49 -26.18
C LEU A 818 -8.19 -40.50 -26.77
N LEU A 819 -7.68 -41.42 -25.95
CA LEU A 819 -6.83 -42.52 -26.41
C LEU A 819 -7.60 -43.55 -27.25
N LYS A 820 -8.92 -43.68 -27.06
CA LYS A 820 -9.78 -44.47 -27.94
C LYS A 820 -9.98 -43.86 -29.33
N VAL A 821 -9.85 -42.53 -29.44
CA VAL A 821 -9.95 -41.82 -30.74
C VAL A 821 -8.67 -41.99 -31.55
N ASP A 822 -7.52 -41.88 -30.88
CA ASP A 822 -6.21 -42.14 -31.45
C ASP A 822 -5.29 -42.64 -30.32
N PRO A 823 -4.77 -43.88 -30.37
CA PRO A 823 -3.84 -44.39 -29.36
C PRO A 823 -2.60 -43.50 -29.18
N ASN A 824 -2.25 -42.72 -30.21
CA ASN A 824 -1.10 -41.83 -30.25
C ASN A 824 -1.47 -40.35 -30.02
N PHE A 825 -2.67 -40.06 -29.49
CA PHE A 825 -3.21 -38.70 -29.37
C PHE A 825 -2.28 -37.69 -28.68
N PHE A 826 -1.49 -38.15 -27.70
CA PHE A 826 -0.55 -37.33 -26.93
C PHE A 826 0.93 -37.53 -27.31
N GLU A 827 1.24 -38.45 -28.23
CA GLU A 827 2.60 -38.91 -28.55
C GLU A 827 3.53 -37.76 -29.00
N ARG A 828 3.02 -36.81 -29.79
CA ARG A 828 3.78 -35.63 -30.24
C ARG A 828 4.19 -34.67 -29.11
N LEU A 829 3.49 -34.66 -27.98
CA LEU A 829 3.82 -33.83 -26.79
C LEU A 829 4.82 -34.53 -25.88
N ASP A 830 4.82 -35.86 -25.90
CA ASP A 830 5.76 -36.69 -25.16
C ASP A 830 7.02 -37.04 -25.97
N ARG A 831 7.27 -36.42 -27.14
CA ARG A 831 8.50 -36.68 -27.95
C ARG A 831 9.79 -36.55 -27.16
N ASN A 832 9.90 -35.52 -26.31
CA ASN A 832 11.09 -35.33 -25.47
C ASN A 832 11.18 -36.40 -24.36
N TRP A 833 10.05 -36.98 -23.94
CA TRP A 833 10.02 -38.07 -22.98
C TRP A 833 10.40 -39.39 -23.62
N HIS A 834 9.87 -39.71 -24.81
CA HIS A 834 10.21 -40.91 -25.57
C HIS A 834 11.65 -40.90 -26.09
N ASN A 835 12.17 -39.77 -26.53
CA ASN A 835 13.58 -39.65 -26.92
C ASN A 835 14.49 -39.97 -25.73
N LYS A 836 14.18 -39.44 -24.54
CA LYS A 836 14.95 -39.74 -23.32
C LYS A 836 14.75 -41.15 -22.79
N LEU A 837 13.57 -41.75 -23.01
CA LEU A 837 13.34 -43.16 -22.76
C LEU A 837 14.22 -44.02 -23.68
N SER A 838 14.32 -43.66 -24.97
CA SER A 838 15.20 -44.34 -25.92
C SER A 838 16.68 -44.16 -25.56
N ASP A 839 17.11 -42.96 -25.15
CA ASP A 839 18.46 -42.71 -24.63
C ASP A 839 18.77 -43.59 -23.41
N PHE A 840 17.79 -43.73 -22.50
CA PHE A 840 17.91 -44.59 -21.32
C PHE A 840 17.92 -46.09 -21.69
N GLN A 841 17.05 -46.53 -22.59
CA GLN A 841 16.99 -47.90 -23.11
C GLN A 841 18.31 -48.31 -23.76
N ASN A 842 18.84 -47.46 -24.64
CA ASN A 842 20.13 -47.68 -25.31
C ASN A 842 21.28 -47.72 -24.30
N PHE A 843 21.26 -46.85 -23.30
CA PHE A 843 22.26 -46.88 -22.23
C PHE A 843 22.17 -48.20 -21.43
N TYR A 844 20.96 -48.59 -21.04
CA TYR A 844 20.73 -49.78 -20.21
C TYR A 844 21.07 -51.07 -20.96
N SER A 845 20.69 -51.18 -22.23
CA SER A 845 21.04 -52.34 -23.08
C SER A 845 22.54 -52.46 -23.30
N THR A 846 23.24 -51.34 -23.48
CA THR A 846 24.69 -51.31 -23.73
C THR A 846 25.51 -51.63 -22.48
N TYR A 847 25.19 -51.01 -21.35
CA TYR A 847 26.01 -51.10 -20.14
C TYR A 847 25.47 -52.08 -19.09
N GLN A 848 24.27 -52.62 -19.28
CA GLN A 848 23.58 -53.55 -18.36
C GLN A 848 23.54 -53.02 -16.91
N ARG A 849 23.47 -51.69 -16.76
CA ARG A 849 23.42 -50.99 -15.47
C ARG A 849 22.75 -49.64 -15.60
N TYR A 850 22.37 -49.07 -14.46
CA TYR A 850 21.86 -47.71 -14.37
C TYR A 850 22.99 -46.66 -14.48
N PRO A 851 22.70 -45.45 -15.00
CA PRO A 851 23.65 -44.35 -15.08
C PRO A 851 24.03 -43.83 -13.68
N ARG A 852 25.28 -43.39 -13.48
CA ARG A 852 25.82 -43.00 -12.16
C ARG A 852 25.93 -41.48 -11.97
N VAL A 853 25.80 -41.03 -10.72
CA VAL A 853 26.19 -39.66 -10.32
C VAL A 853 27.70 -39.58 -10.27
N GLY A 854 28.30 -38.70 -11.06
CA GLY A 854 29.73 -38.43 -11.07
C GLY A 854 30.40 -38.56 -12.44
N ILE A 855 29.72 -39.16 -13.41
CA ILE A 855 30.18 -39.25 -14.80
C ILE A 855 29.43 -38.21 -15.63
N LYS A 856 30.15 -37.27 -16.24
CA LYS A 856 29.60 -36.07 -16.88
C LYS A 856 28.66 -36.43 -18.04
N GLU A 857 29.00 -37.46 -18.79
CA GLU A 857 28.29 -37.96 -19.96
C GLU A 857 27.01 -38.72 -19.56
N GLU A 858 26.97 -39.34 -18.38
CA GLU A 858 25.82 -40.10 -17.88
C GLU A 858 24.82 -39.24 -17.10
N TYR A 859 25.25 -38.08 -16.62
CA TYR A 859 24.46 -37.21 -15.74
C TYR A 859 23.08 -36.79 -16.32
N PRO A 860 22.93 -36.48 -17.62
CA PRO A 860 21.62 -36.15 -18.19
C PRO A 860 20.62 -37.31 -18.11
N ILE A 861 21.09 -38.54 -18.38
CA ILE A 861 20.28 -39.77 -18.36
C ILE A 861 19.94 -40.12 -16.91
N TYR A 862 20.91 -40.04 -16.00
CA TYR A 862 20.71 -40.21 -14.56
C TYR A 862 19.66 -39.25 -14.01
N ARG A 863 19.78 -37.96 -14.33
CA ARG A 863 18.83 -36.94 -13.84
C ARG A 863 17.42 -37.22 -14.33
N TRP A 864 17.26 -37.63 -15.59
CA TRP A 864 15.96 -37.96 -16.15
C TRP A 864 15.33 -39.20 -15.50
N GLN A 865 16.11 -40.27 -15.29
CA GLN A 865 15.69 -41.50 -14.60
C GLN A 865 15.20 -41.20 -13.18
N ARG A 866 15.94 -40.40 -12.40
CA ARG A 866 15.56 -40.03 -11.02
C ARG A 866 14.26 -39.24 -10.95
N VAL A 867 13.99 -38.40 -11.96
CA VAL A 867 12.72 -37.68 -12.05
C VAL A 867 11.56 -38.64 -12.26
N GLN A 868 11.71 -39.70 -13.06
CA GLN A 868 10.64 -40.69 -13.25
C GLN A 868 10.33 -41.44 -11.94
N VAL A 869 11.37 -41.92 -11.23
CA VAL A 869 11.21 -42.62 -9.96
C VAL A 869 10.56 -41.74 -8.89
N ARG A 870 10.95 -40.45 -8.80
CA ARG A 870 10.31 -39.50 -7.86
C ARG A 870 8.85 -39.23 -8.22
N THR A 871 8.54 -39.11 -9.50
CA THR A 871 7.18 -38.82 -9.98
C THR A 871 6.26 -40.02 -9.76
N PHE A 872 6.77 -41.23 -9.93
CA PHE A 872 6.09 -42.49 -9.58
C PHE A 872 5.78 -42.55 -8.07
N LYS A 873 6.78 -42.30 -7.21
CA LYS A 873 6.58 -42.26 -5.74
C LYS A 873 5.58 -41.20 -5.28
N ALA A 874 5.43 -40.12 -6.05
CA ALA A 874 4.46 -39.07 -5.79
C ALA A 874 3.03 -39.38 -6.32
N GLY A 875 2.81 -40.54 -6.93
CA GLY A 875 1.52 -40.94 -7.52
C GLY A 875 1.12 -40.14 -8.76
N LYS A 876 2.09 -39.53 -9.46
CA LYS A 876 1.84 -38.57 -10.55
C LYS A 876 2.31 -39.06 -11.93
N LEU A 877 2.80 -40.30 -12.02
CA LEU A 877 3.25 -40.91 -13.27
C LEU A 877 2.10 -41.76 -13.85
N SER A 878 1.78 -41.58 -15.14
CA SER A 878 0.68 -42.31 -15.78
C SER A 878 0.98 -43.80 -15.93
N GLU A 879 -0.08 -44.62 -15.92
CA GLU A 879 0.01 -46.09 -16.01
C GLU A 879 0.71 -46.56 -17.30
N TYR A 880 0.43 -45.89 -18.43
CA TYR A 880 1.13 -46.10 -19.70
C TYR A 880 2.66 -45.92 -19.59
N LYS A 881 3.12 -44.84 -18.93
CA LYS A 881 4.55 -44.57 -18.76
C LYS A 881 5.20 -45.53 -17.77
N ILE A 882 4.44 -46.01 -16.78
CA ILE A 882 4.89 -47.05 -15.85
C ILE A 882 5.13 -48.36 -16.60
N GLN A 883 4.23 -48.73 -17.52
CA GLN A 883 4.35 -49.95 -18.31
C GLN A 883 5.59 -49.91 -19.22
N LEU A 884 5.78 -48.83 -19.98
CA LEU A 884 6.95 -48.66 -20.85
C LEU A 884 8.29 -48.70 -20.10
N LEU A 885 8.34 -48.18 -18.87
CA LEU A 885 9.57 -48.23 -18.06
C LEU A 885 9.82 -49.63 -17.50
N LYS A 886 8.77 -50.38 -17.15
CA LYS A 886 8.86 -51.79 -16.73
C LYS A 886 9.25 -52.74 -17.86
N GLU A 887 8.97 -52.38 -19.11
CA GLU A 887 9.45 -53.13 -20.29
C GLU A 887 10.98 -53.02 -20.46
N VAL A 888 11.61 -51.95 -19.97
CA VAL A 888 13.08 -51.79 -20.00
C VAL A 888 13.75 -52.57 -18.86
N ASP A 889 13.19 -52.45 -17.66
CA ASP A 889 13.60 -53.22 -16.49
C ASP A 889 12.38 -53.39 -15.57
N ILE A 890 12.02 -54.64 -15.30
CA ILE A 890 10.88 -54.95 -14.43
C ILE A 890 11.04 -54.36 -13.02
N ASN A 891 12.28 -54.14 -12.59
CA ASN A 891 12.64 -53.59 -11.28
C ASN A 891 12.93 -52.07 -11.31
N PHE A 892 12.55 -51.35 -12.38
CA PHE A 892 12.90 -49.93 -12.57
C PHE A 892 12.53 -49.00 -11.40
N PHE A 893 11.46 -49.31 -10.67
CA PHE A 893 10.96 -48.51 -9.56
C PHE A 893 11.38 -49.02 -8.17
N GLU A 894 12.07 -50.16 -8.11
CA GLU A 894 12.52 -50.75 -6.86
C GLU A 894 13.76 -50.03 -6.30
N PRO A 895 13.99 -50.08 -4.97
CA PRO A 895 15.21 -49.54 -4.37
C PRO A 895 16.41 -50.34 -4.89
N GLN A 896 17.25 -49.69 -5.69
CA GLN A 896 18.49 -50.31 -6.18
C GLN A 896 19.50 -50.39 -5.04
N LYS A 897 20.08 -51.58 -4.85
CA LYS A 897 21.11 -51.86 -3.85
C LYS A 897 22.45 -51.24 -4.22
#